data_AF-A0A7J3G6T3-F1
#
_entry.id   AF-A0A7J3G6T3-F1
#
_cell.length_a   1.000
_cell.length_b   1.000
_cell.length_c   1.000
_cell.angle_alpha   90.00
_cell.angle_beta   90.00
_cell.angle_gamma   90.00
#
_symmetry.space_group_name_H-M   'P 1'
#
loop_
_entity.id
_entity.type
_entity.pdbx_description
1 polymer ?
#
loop_
_entity_poly.entity_id
_entity_poly.type
_entity_poly.pdbx_seq_one_letter_code
_entity_poly.pdbx_strand_id
1 'polypeptide(L)'
;MNSRDILAFILGGLGFMVVQPILAQLALIGIVALLLLVVVTILLPGGWVIFSGVRTFTGFFRRFIAPFAALSLAALLVTGASLIAGPAAGMLLAFLIGGLAGLLAVKSFTKTSAPVTATRSIAVGKGSKPSPVVSKQGSQVIQDSPKKADVCIVSRPGGWFGRSRGCIYRQAFDSGVIVFGEASIPAARVLVDAVLKLGRRVVVIGSPYMAASHAKTHYVPLGKTSINVLKPSSSDKFGLRRWAENIAVPLAVAAGLDTAEAGMVIRFLEKFRGSRVLPDDVDKLVAEYGPTGSARLKDALGMLTQFFGEGYPEPDKLFAGDWQQLVIDLRNLSQASQLFIGMYLLYDAPRLFQGCVIVFDSAELGLPELQLLPYDARHVWLRTLKTVERLRGCGGFVISSSTGLLAPELLDLAGTYIVTRGPSHVRRELSERIGVEVNPSSIPVGYALVYTRATPDGRSYLFEGELLQSPVCDLKALEAEAERKISLLREELLGAYRDTLLYADFADYAEHCYSLLRTVKRLQSPTSDSVSQLFPEAGKALKMLLEKQYLMVDPGGVLGLTALGEQALKDWESKSREEKTSDEAGGSSAQPAIALQTGLGSYTQQRKPREIHDVDTLVARARKHLLRGDSLAAVGIAYKAAVTSLKKLLGEEKGHLPDLAAKAAERGVLKISEEEARKLYAANIEAKRLSKQVADGQPVSEEDRKRMADAAELLISLAERVAVFSETLADQNLSEEVSGDG
;
A
#
# COMPACT_ATOMS: atom_id res chain seq x y z
N MET A 1 44.61 1.14 -5.65
CA MET A 1 44.43 0.79 -4.22
C MET A 1 44.51 2.06 -3.43
N ASN A 2 43.65 2.24 -2.42
CA ASN A 2 43.72 3.40 -1.54
C ASN A 2 44.92 3.25 -0.59
N SER A 3 45.42 4.34 -0.02
CA SER A 3 46.51 4.32 0.97
C SER A 3 46.22 3.39 2.16
N ARG A 4 44.94 3.30 2.57
CA ARG A 4 44.44 2.36 3.58
C ARG A 4 44.55 0.89 3.16
N ASP A 5 44.32 0.57 1.89
CA ASP A 5 44.46 -0.80 1.37
C ASP A 5 45.95 -1.22 1.38
N ILE A 6 46.84 -0.31 0.99
CA ILE A 6 48.29 -0.54 0.98
C ILE A 6 48.79 -0.77 2.41
N LEU A 7 48.37 0.08 3.36
CA LEU A 7 48.72 -0.06 4.77
C LEU A 7 48.20 -1.40 5.36
N ALA A 8 46.95 -1.77 5.04
CA ALA A 8 46.34 -3.02 5.48
C ALA A 8 47.08 -4.26 4.94
N PHE A 9 47.54 -4.20 3.70
CA PHE A 9 48.34 -5.26 3.08
C PHE A 9 49.71 -5.40 3.77
N ILE A 10 50.42 -4.29 4.02
CA ILE A 10 51.74 -4.31 4.67
C ILE A 10 51.62 -4.82 6.11
N LEU A 11 50.67 -4.30 6.89
CA LEU A 11 50.45 -4.71 8.28
C LEU A 11 49.97 -6.16 8.40
N GLY A 12 49.10 -6.62 7.49
CA GLY A 12 48.67 -8.01 7.43
C GLY A 12 49.83 -8.96 7.09
N GLY A 13 50.68 -8.57 6.13
CA GLY A 13 51.87 -9.34 5.74
C GLY A 13 52.85 -9.50 6.90
N LEU A 14 53.25 -8.39 7.52
CA LEU A 14 54.15 -8.40 8.67
C LEU A 14 53.57 -9.16 9.88
N GLY A 15 52.29 -8.92 10.21
CA GLY A 15 51.62 -9.60 11.31
C GLY A 15 51.54 -11.12 11.12
N PHE A 16 51.28 -11.58 9.89
CA PHE A 16 51.28 -13.01 9.60
C PHE A 16 52.68 -13.61 9.69
N MET A 17 53.73 -12.94 9.20
CA MET A 17 55.11 -13.44 9.29
C MET A 17 55.57 -13.68 10.74
N VAL A 18 55.17 -12.82 11.68
CA VAL A 18 55.48 -13.00 13.12
C VAL A 18 54.73 -14.19 13.73
N VAL A 19 53.48 -14.43 13.32
CA VAL A 19 52.59 -15.42 13.93
C VAL A 19 52.64 -16.78 13.22
N GLN A 20 53.11 -16.84 11.97
CA GLN A 20 53.24 -18.05 11.16
C GLN A 20 53.99 -19.22 11.83
N PRO A 21 55.16 -19.05 12.48
CA PRO A 21 55.86 -20.18 13.10
C PRO A 21 55.04 -20.80 14.25
N ILE A 22 54.34 -19.97 15.03
CA ILE A 22 53.46 -20.42 16.12
C ILE A 22 52.25 -21.18 15.55
N LEU A 23 51.61 -20.65 14.50
CA LEU A 23 50.51 -21.32 13.82
C LEU A 23 50.94 -22.66 13.19
N ALA A 24 52.11 -22.72 12.57
CA ALA A 24 52.63 -23.95 11.97
C ALA A 24 52.92 -25.03 13.04
N GLN A 25 53.47 -24.66 14.20
CA GLN A 25 53.66 -25.58 15.32
C GLN A 25 52.33 -26.09 15.89
N LEU A 26 51.36 -25.19 16.13
CA LEU A 26 50.02 -25.57 16.58
C LEU A 26 49.28 -26.45 15.56
N ALA A 27 49.47 -26.20 14.26
CA ALA A 27 48.93 -27.03 13.19
C ALA A 27 49.51 -28.44 13.21
N LEU A 28 50.84 -28.56 13.35
CA LEU A 28 51.54 -29.85 13.42
C LEU A 28 51.09 -30.65 14.65
N ILE A 29 51.04 -30.02 15.83
CA ILE A 29 50.53 -30.65 17.07
C ILE A 29 49.08 -31.11 16.88
N GLY A 30 48.23 -30.28 16.26
CA GLY A 30 46.84 -30.63 15.97
C GLY A 30 46.70 -31.81 15.00
N ILE A 31 47.54 -31.91 13.97
CA ILE A 31 47.56 -33.04 13.03
C ILE A 31 48.01 -34.33 13.74
N VAL A 32 49.07 -34.26 14.56
CA VAL A 32 49.56 -35.41 15.33
C VAL A 32 48.50 -35.89 16.34
N ALA A 33 47.86 -34.96 17.05
CA ALA A 33 46.78 -35.28 17.98
C ALA A 33 45.55 -35.89 17.27
N LEU A 34 45.22 -35.41 16.07
CA LEU A 34 44.12 -35.96 15.27
C LEU A 34 44.45 -37.35 14.73
N LEU A 35 45.68 -37.60 14.25
CA LEU A 35 46.14 -38.93 13.85
C LEU A 35 46.13 -39.90 15.04
N LEU A 36 46.63 -39.49 16.20
CA LEU A 36 46.60 -40.29 17.42
C LEU A 36 45.16 -40.60 17.83
N LEU A 37 44.24 -39.63 17.71
CA LEU A 37 42.82 -39.85 17.97
C LEU A 37 42.19 -40.84 16.97
N VAL A 38 42.52 -40.76 15.68
CA VAL A 38 42.07 -41.75 14.68
C VAL A 38 42.57 -43.16 15.05
N VAL A 39 43.86 -43.30 15.37
CA VAL A 39 44.46 -44.57 15.82
C VAL A 39 43.78 -45.11 17.08
N VAL A 40 43.55 -44.27 18.10
CA VAL A 40 42.82 -44.61 19.33
C VAL A 40 41.38 -45.03 19.05
N THR A 41 40.66 -44.32 18.17
CA THR A 41 39.26 -44.66 17.84
C THR A 41 39.10 -45.95 17.06
N ILE A 42 40.14 -46.40 16.35
CA ILE A 42 40.15 -47.65 15.58
C ILE A 42 40.63 -48.84 16.42
N LEU A 43 41.66 -48.67 17.25
CA LEU A 43 42.32 -49.78 17.96
C LEU A 43 41.71 -50.12 19.32
N LEU A 44 41.02 -49.19 20.00
CA LEU A 44 40.44 -49.44 21.32
C LEU A 44 38.95 -49.83 21.24
N PRO A 45 38.54 -50.98 21.80
CA PRO A 45 37.12 -51.30 21.94
C PRO A 45 36.44 -50.25 22.82
N GLY A 46 35.46 -49.54 22.26
CA GLY A 46 34.81 -48.37 22.88
C GLY A 46 35.24 -47.00 22.34
N GLY A 47 36.23 -46.93 21.43
CA GLY A 47 36.74 -45.68 20.84
C GLY A 47 35.66 -44.78 20.21
N TRP A 48 34.54 -45.35 19.75
CA TRP A 48 33.38 -44.61 19.23
C TRP A 48 32.78 -43.59 20.21
N VAL A 49 32.91 -43.80 21.53
CA VAL A 49 32.44 -42.85 22.56
C VAL A 49 33.28 -41.56 22.53
N ILE A 50 34.60 -41.69 22.37
CA ILE A 50 35.53 -40.57 22.25
C ILE A 50 35.24 -39.78 20.97
N PHE A 51 35.00 -40.47 19.84
CA PHE A 51 34.62 -39.85 18.58
C PHE A 51 33.31 -39.05 18.69
N SER A 52 32.30 -39.56 19.40
CA SER A 52 31.05 -38.85 19.67
C SER A 52 31.25 -37.56 20.48
N GLY A 53 32.10 -37.61 21.52
CA GLY A 53 32.50 -36.43 22.30
C GLY A 53 33.15 -35.34 21.44
N VAL A 54 34.11 -35.73 20.58
CA VAL A 54 34.79 -34.81 19.64
C VAL A 54 33.81 -34.23 18.62
N ARG A 55 32.86 -35.01 18.11
CA ARG A 55 31.81 -34.53 17.19
C ARG A 55 30.93 -33.46 17.86
N THR A 56 30.63 -33.61 19.15
CA THR A 56 29.84 -32.64 19.92
C THR A 56 30.63 -31.35 20.16
N PHE A 57 31.91 -31.47 20.54
CA PHE A 57 32.81 -30.34 20.78
C PHE A 57 33.11 -29.53 19.50
N THR A 58 33.39 -30.21 18.37
CA THR A 58 33.59 -29.57 17.06
C THR A 58 32.31 -28.92 16.53
N GLY A 59 31.12 -29.47 16.86
CA GLY A 59 29.84 -28.83 16.61
C GLY A 59 29.67 -27.50 17.34
N PHE A 60 30.09 -27.43 18.61
CA PHE A 60 30.00 -26.21 19.44
C PHE A 60 30.98 -25.12 18.99
N PHE A 61 32.24 -25.48 18.70
CA PHE A 61 33.28 -24.53 18.30
C PHE A 61 33.39 -24.28 16.77
N ARG A 62 32.45 -24.80 15.97
CA ARG A 62 32.45 -24.76 14.49
C ARG A 62 32.72 -23.37 13.89
N ARG A 63 32.30 -22.28 14.55
CA ARG A 63 32.51 -20.90 14.10
C ARG A 63 33.97 -20.43 14.19
N PHE A 64 34.77 -21.00 15.09
CA PHE A 64 36.17 -20.63 15.33
C PHE A 64 37.16 -21.62 14.70
N ILE A 65 36.79 -22.91 14.61
CA ILE A 65 37.65 -23.95 14.06
C ILE A 65 37.99 -23.70 12.57
N ALA A 66 37.01 -23.32 11.75
CA ALA A 66 37.22 -23.13 10.31
C ALA A 66 38.26 -22.05 9.94
N PRO A 67 38.17 -20.79 10.44
CA PRO A 67 39.20 -19.78 10.14
C PRO A 67 40.57 -20.13 10.75
N PHE A 68 40.61 -20.76 11.93
CA PHE A 68 41.86 -21.22 12.53
C PHE A 68 42.52 -22.32 11.69
N ALA A 69 41.76 -23.32 11.23
CA ALA A 69 42.25 -24.39 10.37
C ALA A 69 42.77 -23.85 9.02
N ALA A 70 42.10 -22.86 8.43
CA ALA A 70 42.56 -22.21 7.20
C ALA A 70 43.90 -21.45 7.39
N LEU A 71 44.04 -20.70 8.49
CA LEU A 71 45.29 -20.02 8.85
C LEU A 71 46.43 -21.01 9.15
N SER A 72 46.14 -22.07 9.89
CA SER A 72 47.07 -23.15 10.21
C SER A 72 47.55 -23.91 8.96
N LEU A 73 46.66 -24.18 8.00
CA LEU A 73 47.01 -24.84 6.74
C LEU A 73 47.83 -23.91 5.83
N ALA A 74 47.50 -22.61 5.80
CA ALA A 74 48.32 -21.61 5.13
C ALA A 74 49.72 -21.46 5.76
N ALA A 75 49.81 -21.53 7.09
CA ALA A 75 51.09 -21.52 7.81
C ALA A 75 51.95 -22.76 7.47
N LEU A 76 51.35 -23.94 7.36
CA LEU A 76 52.03 -25.16 6.91
C LEU A 76 52.49 -25.09 5.44
N LEU A 77 51.68 -24.52 4.54
CA LEU A 77 52.07 -24.28 3.15
C LEU A 77 53.29 -23.35 3.04
N VAL A 78 53.37 -22.32 3.88
CA VAL A 78 54.56 -21.46 3.99
C VAL A 78 55.79 -22.25 4.45
N THR A 79 55.66 -23.11 5.46
CA THR A 79 56.77 -23.96 5.92
C THR A 79 57.22 -24.95 4.84
N GLY A 80 56.29 -25.54 4.10
CA GLY A 80 56.59 -26.40 2.95
C GLY A 80 57.31 -25.64 1.83
N ALA A 81 56.85 -24.43 1.50
CA ALA A 81 57.51 -23.57 0.51
C ALA A 81 58.92 -23.14 0.96
N SER A 82 59.13 -22.86 2.26
CA SER A 82 60.46 -22.52 2.79
C SER A 82 61.44 -23.70 2.75
N LEU A 83 60.94 -24.93 2.89
CA LEU A 83 61.71 -26.16 2.79
C LEU A 83 62.08 -26.50 1.33
N ILE A 84 61.17 -26.31 0.39
CA ILE A 84 61.34 -26.73 -1.02
C ILE A 84 62.04 -25.65 -1.87
N ALA A 85 61.67 -24.38 -1.69
CA ALA A 85 62.14 -23.25 -2.49
C ALA A 85 63.01 -22.25 -1.70
N GLY A 86 63.40 -22.60 -0.47
CA GLY A 86 64.29 -21.84 0.39
C GLY A 86 63.62 -20.72 1.21
N PRO A 87 64.34 -20.14 2.19
CA PRO A 87 63.75 -19.22 3.16
C PRO A 87 63.13 -17.95 2.54
N ALA A 88 63.72 -17.44 1.47
CA ALA A 88 63.23 -16.26 0.75
C ALA A 88 61.85 -16.50 0.11
N ALA A 89 61.62 -17.68 -0.48
CA ALA A 89 60.33 -18.04 -1.06
C ALA A 89 59.25 -18.21 0.02
N GLY A 90 59.59 -18.84 1.15
CA GLY A 90 58.71 -18.94 2.31
C GLY A 90 58.31 -17.58 2.88
N MET A 91 59.28 -16.67 3.08
CA MET A 91 59.02 -15.31 3.57
C MET A 91 58.14 -14.50 2.60
N LEU A 92 58.42 -14.56 1.30
CA LEU A 92 57.60 -13.88 0.28
C LEU A 92 56.17 -14.41 0.27
N LEU A 93 55.98 -15.73 0.32
CA LEU A 93 54.66 -16.35 0.37
C LEU A 93 53.89 -16.00 1.65
N ALA A 94 54.57 -15.98 2.80
CA ALA A 94 54.00 -15.56 4.08
C ALA A 94 53.50 -14.10 4.02
N PHE A 95 54.31 -13.20 3.47
CA PHE A 95 53.95 -11.79 3.32
C PHE A 95 52.74 -11.61 2.39
N LEU A 96 52.70 -12.31 1.25
CA LEU A 96 51.56 -12.26 0.32
C LEU A 96 50.26 -12.79 0.95
N ILE A 97 50.32 -13.94 1.63
CA ILE A 97 49.15 -14.54 2.29
C ILE A 97 48.64 -13.63 3.41
N GLY A 98 49.54 -13.14 4.26
CA GLY A 98 49.20 -12.20 5.33
C GLY A 98 48.62 -10.89 4.82
N GLY A 99 49.20 -10.33 3.75
CA GLY A 99 48.71 -9.09 3.15
C GLY A 99 47.34 -9.23 2.50
N LEU A 100 47.07 -10.35 1.82
CA LEU A 100 45.74 -10.67 1.31
C LEU A 100 44.72 -10.84 2.45
N ALA A 101 45.11 -11.48 3.56
CA ALA A 101 44.27 -11.58 4.76
C ALA A 101 43.99 -10.20 5.39
N GLY A 102 45.00 -9.32 5.47
CA GLY A 102 44.84 -7.93 5.94
C GLY A 102 43.90 -7.10 5.06
N LEU A 103 44.01 -7.22 3.73
CA LEU A 103 43.07 -6.62 2.77
C LEU A 103 41.64 -7.15 2.95
N LEU A 104 41.47 -8.45 3.16
CA LEU A 104 40.16 -9.06 3.38
C LEU A 104 39.53 -8.61 4.71
N ALA A 105 40.34 -8.48 5.77
CA ALA A 105 39.91 -7.90 7.04
C ALA A 105 39.46 -6.45 6.87
N VAL A 106 40.26 -5.58 6.26
CA VAL A 106 39.88 -4.17 6.07
C VAL A 106 38.69 -4.03 5.12
N LYS A 107 38.54 -4.87 4.08
CA LYS A 107 37.34 -4.89 3.23
C LYS A 107 36.09 -5.42 3.94
N SER A 108 36.21 -6.33 4.91
CA SER A 108 35.07 -6.79 5.71
C SER A 108 34.62 -5.73 6.72
N PHE A 109 35.55 -4.98 7.32
CA PHE A 109 35.22 -3.85 8.20
C PHE A 109 34.69 -2.62 7.43
N THR A 110 35.29 -2.23 6.30
CA THR A 110 34.90 -1.02 5.54
C THR A 110 33.61 -1.17 4.73
N LYS A 111 33.18 -2.39 4.35
CA LYS A 111 31.82 -2.62 3.84
C LYS A 111 30.72 -2.33 4.86
N THR A 112 31.08 -2.14 6.12
CA THR A 112 30.19 -1.71 7.21
C THR A 112 30.20 -0.17 7.40
N SER A 113 30.83 0.58 6.48
CA SER A 113 31.12 2.02 6.62
C SER A 113 30.80 2.82 5.35
N ALA A 114 29.77 2.43 4.60
CA ALA A 114 29.01 3.41 3.80
C ALA A 114 28.11 4.23 4.75
N PRO A 115 27.75 5.48 4.44
CA PRO A 115 26.82 6.27 5.24
C PRO A 115 25.38 5.74 5.04
N VAL A 116 25.12 4.56 5.60
CA VAL A 116 23.76 4.18 5.99
C VAL A 116 23.37 5.18 7.08
N THR A 117 22.31 5.95 6.83
CA THR A 117 21.64 6.75 7.86
C THR A 117 21.26 5.79 8.98
N ALA A 118 22.02 5.80 10.07
CA ALA A 118 22.07 4.70 11.01
C ALA A 118 20.87 4.72 11.96
N THR A 119 19.70 4.29 11.46
CA THR A 119 18.69 3.62 12.30
C THR A 119 19.33 2.37 12.89
N ARG A 120 19.97 2.58 14.03
CA ARG A 120 20.67 1.58 14.82
C ARG A 120 19.66 0.51 15.24
N SER A 121 19.57 -0.57 14.48
CA SER A 121 18.76 -1.74 14.82
C SER A 121 19.23 -2.27 16.17
N ILE A 122 18.42 -2.04 17.21
CA ILE A 122 18.69 -2.51 18.56
C ILE A 122 18.83 -4.03 18.47
N ALA A 123 19.95 -4.55 18.94
CA ALA A 123 20.16 -5.98 19.10
C ALA A 123 19.28 -6.46 20.27
N VAL A 124 17.99 -6.67 19.98
CA VAL A 124 17.07 -7.38 20.88
C VAL A 124 17.71 -8.74 21.18
N GLY A 125 17.73 -9.09 22.47
CA GLY A 125 18.67 -10.07 23.01
C GLY A 125 18.53 -11.48 22.44
N LYS A 126 19.50 -12.33 22.81
CA LYS A 126 19.43 -13.80 22.65
C LYS A 126 18.30 -14.38 23.54
N GLY A 127 17.05 -14.14 23.18
CA GLY A 127 15.89 -14.92 23.63
C GLY A 127 15.65 -16.06 22.64
N SER A 128 15.26 -17.23 23.19
CA SER A 128 14.72 -18.44 22.53
C SER A 128 14.83 -18.59 21.00
N LYS A 129 15.25 -19.79 20.55
CA LYS A 129 15.04 -20.23 19.16
C LYS A 129 13.57 -19.94 18.77
N PRO A 130 13.29 -19.24 17.66
CA PRO A 130 11.92 -18.97 17.25
C PRO A 130 11.21 -20.31 17.02
N SER A 131 9.96 -20.40 17.48
CA SER A 131 9.06 -21.48 17.10
C SER A 131 9.00 -21.56 15.57
N PRO A 132 9.04 -22.76 14.97
CA PRO A 132 9.08 -22.87 13.52
C PRO A 132 7.81 -22.26 12.90
N VAL A 133 8.00 -21.30 12.00
CA VAL A 133 6.92 -20.63 11.23
C VAL A 133 6.15 -21.65 10.35
N VAL A 134 6.79 -22.79 10.08
CA VAL A 134 6.32 -23.91 9.26
C VAL A 134 6.44 -25.21 10.05
N SER A 135 5.33 -25.90 10.32
CA SER A 135 5.36 -27.25 10.88
C SER A 135 5.66 -28.28 9.77
N LYS A 136 6.46 -29.31 10.10
CA LYS A 136 6.90 -30.32 9.13
C LYS A 136 6.03 -31.56 9.17
N GLN A 137 4.94 -31.56 8.40
CA GLN A 137 4.16 -32.77 8.09
C GLN A 137 3.92 -32.89 6.58
N GLY A 138 4.24 -34.06 6.02
CA GLY A 138 3.71 -34.59 4.74
C GLY A 138 3.95 -33.87 3.41
N SER A 139 4.46 -32.64 3.38
CA SER A 139 4.37 -31.78 2.18
C SER A 139 5.38 -32.09 1.07
N GLN A 140 4.93 -32.01 -0.20
CA GLN A 140 5.78 -32.10 -1.41
C GLN A 140 6.55 -30.80 -1.72
N VAL A 141 6.36 -29.75 -0.91
CA VAL A 141 6.91 -28.40 -1.15
C VAL A 141 8.39 -28.31 -0.77
N ILE A 142 9.23 -27.80 -1.67
CA ILE A 142 10.67 -27.63 -1.45
C ILE A 142 10.92 -26.37 -0.61
N GLN A 143 11.54 -26.52 0.57
CA GLN A 143 11.80 -25.42 1.53
C GLN A 143 13.00 -24.51 1.15
N ASP A 144 13.28 -24.37 -0.14
CA ASP A 144 14.37 -23.58 -0.69
C ASP A 144 13.90 -22.61 -1.78
N SER A 145 14.76 -21.69 -2.21
CA SER A 145 14.47 -20.87 -3.39
C SER A 145 14.81 -21.64 -4.67
N PRO A 146 14.02 -21.49 -5.75
CA PRO A 146 14.34 -22.09 -7.04
C PRO A 146 15.72 -21.63 -7.55
N LYS A 147 16.45 -22.54 -8.21
CA LYS A 147 17.78 -22.27 -8.75
C LYS A 147 17.67 -21.51 -10.06
N LYS A 148 18.55 -20.53 -10.30
CA LYS A 148 18.56 -19.67 -11.50
C LYS A 148 17.29 -18.81 -11.67
N ALA A 149 16.61 -18.47 -10.58
CA ALA A 149 15.46 -17.56 -10.59
C ALA A 149 15.89 -16.08 -10.70
N ASP A 150 15.14 -15.29 -11.47
CA ASP A 150 15.53 -13.94 -11.91
C ASP A 150 15.15 -12.81 -10.92
N VAL A 151 14.00 -12.96 -10.25
CA VAL A 151 13.31 -11.90 -9.49
C VAL A 151 13.52 -12.10 -8.01
N CYS A 152 14.48 -11.40 -7.42
CA CYS A 152 14.80 -11.54 -6.00
C CYS A 152 13.93 -10.66 -5.12
N ILE A 153 13.33 -11.27 -4.07
CA ILE A 153 12.35 -10.61 -3.18
C ILE A 153 12.88 -10.52 -1.74
N VAL A 154 13.53 -11.58 -1.26
CA VAL A 154 14.06 -11.65 0.11
C VAL A 154 15.56 -11.88 0.13
N SER A 155 16.25 -11.33 1.13
CA SER A 155 17.59 -11.75 1.51
C SER A 155 17.52 -12.75 2.66
N ARG A 156 18.10 -13.93 2.42
CA ARG A 156 18.23 -14.99 3.41
C ARG A 156 19.54 -14.82 4.19
N PRO A 157 19.56 -15.02 5.51
CA PRO A 157 20.81 -15.10 6.26
C PRO A 157 21.56 -16.38 5.85
N GLY A 158 22.43 -16.25 4.85
CA GLY A 158 23.30 -17.33 4.42
C GLY A 158 24.51 -17.50 5.36
N GLY A 159 25.12 -18.67 5.31
CA GLY A 159 26.29 -19.02 6.11
C GLY A 159 27.58 -18.34 5.63
N TRP A 160 28.67 -19.12 5.54
CA TRP A 160 30.03 -18.61 5.29
C TRP A 160 30.19 -17.77 4.00
N PHE A 161 29.30 -17.95 3.01
CA PHE A 161 29.30 -17.22 1.74
C PHE A 161 28.48 -15.91 1.73
N GLY A 162 27.96 -15.47 2.88
CA GLY A 162 27.15 -14.25 3.00
C GLY A 162 25.66 -14.46 2.71
N ARG A 163 24.88 -13.36 2.68
CA ARG A 163 23.42 -13.40 2.46
C ARG A 163 23.10 -13.98 1.07
N SER A 164 22.37 -15.10 1.03
CA SER A 164 21.76 -15.59 -0.21
C SER A 164 20.49 -14.79 -0.52
N ARG A 165 20.01 -14.84 -1.77
CA ARG A 165 18.75 -14.21 -2.16
C ARG A 165 17.71 -15.29 -2.45
N GLY A 166 16.50 -15.11 -1.91
CA GLY A 166 15.32 -15.85 -2.32
C GLY A 166 14.67 -15.15 -3.50
N CYS A 167 14.58 -15.84 -4.63
CA CYS A 167 14.14 -15.29 -5.91
C CYS A 167 13.10 -16.21 -6.57
N ILE A 168 12.20 -15.64 -7.37
CA ILE A 168 11.20 -16.33 -8.19
C ILE A 168 11.51 -16.15 -9.68
N TYR A 169 10.96 -16.99 -10.55
CA TYR A 169 11.11 -16.84 -12.00
C TYR A 169 10.24 -15.69 -12.53
N ARG A 170 10.64 -15.07 -13.64
CA ARG A 170 9.84 -14.05 -14.33
C ARG A 170 8.39 -14.49 -14.65
N GLN A 171 8.18 -15.78 -14.86
CA GLN A 171 6.88 -16.41 -15.17
C GLN A 171 5.85 -16.27 -14.03
N ALA A 172 6.30 -15.98 -12.80
CA ALA A 172 5.42 -15.74 -11.67
C ALA A 172 4.45 -14.57 -11.93
N PHE A 173 4.89 -13.51 -12.61
CA PHE A 173 4.02 -12.39 -13.00
C PHE A 173 2.91 -12.82 -13.94
N ASP A 174 3.24 -13.65 -14.94
CA ASP A 174 2.29 -14.17 -15.93
C ASP A 174 1.26 -15.11 -15.29
N SER A 175 1.67 -15.84 -14.24
CA SER A 175 0.78 -16.68 -13.43
C SER A 175 -0.07 -15.93 -12.40
N GLY A 176 0.20 -14.65 -12.17
CA GLY A 176 -0.35 -13.84 -11.08
C GLY A 176 0.41 -13.98 -9.75
N VAL A 177 0.65 -12.85 -9.09
CA VAL A 177 1.26 -12.76 -7.76
C VAL A 177 0.29 -12.08 -6.77
N ILE A 178 0.15 -12.61 -5.56
CA ILE A 178 -0.59 -11.94 -4.47
C ILE A 178 0.36 -11.66 -3.31
N VAL A 179 0.25 -10.47 -2.74
CA VAL A 179 1.08 -9.97 -1.63
C VAL A 179 0.18 -9.64 -0.44
N PHE A 180 0.51 -10.19 0.73
CA PHE A 180 -0.30 -10.11 1.95
C PHE A 180 0.42 -9.43 3.11
N GLY A 181 -0.35 -8.73 3.96
CA GLY A 181 0.04 -8.32 5.31
C GLY A 181 0.54 -6.88 5.42
N GLU A 182 1.01 -6.51 6.62
CA GLU A 182 1.43 -5.17 7.03
C GLU A 182 2.50 -4.55 6.12
N ALA A 183 3.31 -5.38 5.45
CA ALA A 183 4.37 -4.95 4.54
C ALA A 183 4.06 -5.26 3.06
N SER A 184 2.77 -5.32 2.67
CA SER A 184 2.34 -5.52 1.28
C SER A 184 2.88 -4.45 0.33
N ILE A 185 2.74 -3.15 0.67
CA ILE A 185 3.23 -2.01 -0.13
C ILE A 185 4.73 -2.10 -0.46
N PRO A 186 5.67 -2.23 0.51
CA PRO A 186 7.09 -2.35 0.18
C PRO A 186 7.42 -3.65 -0.57
N ALA A 187 6.72 -4.76 -0.30
CA ALA A 187 6.94 -6.01 -1.03
C ALA A 187 6.48 -5.90 -2.50
N ALA A 188 5.35 -5.25 -2.75
CA ALA A 188 4.90 -4.95 -4.10
C ALA A 188 5.85 -3.96 -4.82
N ARG A 189 6.46 -2.99 -4.11
CA ARG A 189 7.49 -2.12 -4.70
C ARG A 189 8.74 -2.88 -5.16
N VAL A 190 9.14 -3.93 -4.45
CA VAL A 190 10.24 -4.82 -4.87
C VAL A 190 9.85 -5.56 -6.16
N LEU A 191 8.59 -5.99 -6.29
CA LEU A 191 8.08 -6.58 -7.52
C LEU A 191 8.06 -5.57 -8.69
N VAL A 192 7.57 -4.35 -8.47
CA VAL A 192 7.57 -3.26 -9.48
C VAL A 192 8.99 -2.97 -9.99
N ASP A 193 9.95 -2.81 -9.07
CA ASP A 193 11.37 -2.63 -9.39
C ASP A 193 11.95 -3.81 -10.20
N ALA A 194 11.56 -5.05 -9.86
CA ALA A 194 11.97 -6.23 -10.62
C ALA A 194 11.34 -6.30 -12.02
N VAL A 195 10.07 -5.95 -12.19
CA VAL A 195 9.39 -5.89 -13.51
C VAL A 195 10.10 -4.90 -14.44
N LEU A 196 10.47 -3.74 -13.91
CA LEU A 196 11.20 -2.70 -14.65
C LEU A 196 12.62 -3.14 -15.03
N LYS A 197 13.33 -3.84 -14.12
CA LYS A 197 14.65 -4.43 -14.40
C LYS A 197 14.60 -5.56 -15.45
N LEU A 198 13.45 -6.20 -15.63
CA LEU A 198 13.19 -7.14 -16.72
C LEU A 198 12.80 -6.45 -18.05
N GLY A 199 12.74 -5.11 -18.09
CA GLY A 199 12.36 -4.34 -19.28
C GLY A 199 10.87 -4.42 -19.63
N ARG A 200 10.02 -4.82 -18.68
CA ARG A 200 8.56 -4.88 -18.85
C ARG A 200 7.91 -3.59 -18.35
N ARG A 201 6.84 -3.17 -19.04
CA ARG A 201 5.99 -2.05 -18.60
C ARG A 201 5.14 -2.49 -17.40
N VAL A 202 4.88 -1.56 -16.48
CA VAL A 202 4.10 -1.80 -15.27
C VAL A 202 3.11 -0.65 -15.03
N VAL A 203 1.90 -0.98 -14.61
CA VAL A 203 0.86 -0.02 -14.24
C VAL A 203 0.52 -0.22 -12.76
N VAL A 204 0.67 0.83 -11.96
CA VAL A 204 0.33 0.82 -10.53
C VAL A 204 -0.98 1.59 -10.35
N ILE A 205 -2.01 0.91 -9.86
CA ILE A 205 -3.35 1.47 -9.58
C ILE A 205 -3.54 1.46 -8.06
N GLY A 206 -3.72 2.65 -7.47
CA GLY A 206 -3.89 2.81 -6.02
C GLY A 206 -2.78 3.62 -5.38
N SER A 207 -2.10 3.09 -4.36
CA SER A 207 -1.06 3.82 -3.63
C SER A 207 0.23 4.00 -4.46
N PRO A 208 0.67 5.25 -4.73
CA PRO A 208 1.92 5.49 -5.44
C PRO A 208 3.15 5.17 -4.57
N TYR A 209 2.98 4.77 -3.30
CA TYR A 209 4.09 4.21 -2.51
C TYR A 209 4.50 2.81 -2.98
N MET A 210 3.72 2.13 -3.84
CA MET A 210 4.11 0.88 -4.50
C MET A 210 5.00 1.13 -5.73
N ALA A 211 5.08 2.36 -6.22
CA ALA A 211 5.95 2.78 -7.32
C ALA A 211 7.44 2.69 -6.92
N ALA A 212 8.24 2.01 -7.74
CA ALA A 212 9.69 2.07 -7.65
C ALA A 212 10.21 3.40 -8.22
N SER A 213 11.46 3.77 -7.89
CA SER A 213 12.12 4.92 -8.50
C SER A 213 12.62 4.58 -9.91
N HIS A 214 12.07 5.22 -10.94
CA HIS A 214 12.43 4.99 -12.34
C HIS A 214 12.32 6.28 -13.17
N ALA A 215 13.22 6.48 -14.14
CA ALA A 215 13.28 7.71 -14.93
C ALA A 215 12.10 7.89 -15.89
N LYS A 216 11.60 6.80 -16.52
CA LYS A 216 10.40 6.82 -17.36
C LYS A 216 9.14 6.48 -16.55
N THR A 217 8.86 7.29 -15.53
CA THR A 217 7.62 7.19 -14.73
C THR A 217 6.63 8.26 -15.16
N HIS A 218 5.43 7.86 -15.57
CA HIS A 218 4.30 8.76 -15.77
C HIS A 218 3.38 8.67 -14.56
N TYR A 219 3.00 9.83 -14.02
CA TYR A 219 2.22 9.94 -12.78
C TYR A 219 0.90 10.68 -13.06
N VAL A 220 -0.21 10.08 -12.62
CA VAL A 220 -1.56 10.58 -12.84
C VAL A 220 -2.30 10.64 -11.49
N PRO A 221 -2.35 11.81 -10.85
CA PRO A 221 -3.09 12.01 -9.60
C PRO A 221 -4.58 12.23 -9.86
N LEU A 222 -5.37 11.16 -9.75
CA LEU A 222 -6.82 11.28 -9.81
C LEU A 222 -7.33 12.02 -8.55
N GLY A 223 -8.38 12.82 -8.73
CA GLY A 223 -8.88 13.80 -7.75
C GLY A 223 -8.32 15.21 -7.96
N LYS A 224 -7.09 15.36 -8.51
CA LYS A 224 -6.63 16.65 -9.08
C LYS A 224 -7.01 16.79 -10.56
N THR A 225 -6.97 15.67 -11.27
CA THR A 225 -7.60 15.46 -12.59
C THR A 225 -8.52 14.25 -12.52
N SER A 226 -9.21 13.92 -13.61
CA SER A 226 -9.95 12.66 -13.73
C SER A 226 -9.95 12.13 -15.18
N ILE A 227 -10.74 11.08 -15.44
CA ILE A 227 -10.88 10.43 -16.75
C ILE A 227 -12.33 10.44 -17.23
N ASN A 228 -12.53 10.66 -18.53
CA ASN A 228 -13.84 10.49 -19.16
C ASN A 228 -14.09 9.00 -19.47
N VAL A 229 -14.93 8.35 -18.66
CA VAL A 229 -15.34 6.95 -18.91
C VAL A 229 -16.59 6.86 -19.80
N LEU A 230 -17.30 7.98 -20.00
CA LEU A 230 -18.61 8.03 -20.66
C LEU A 230 -18.53 7.95 -22.20
N LYS A 231 -17.34 7.99 -22.80
CA LYS A 231 -17.17 7.75 -24.24
C LYS A 231 -17.06 6.24 -24.53
N PRO A 232 -17.93 5.65 -25.38
CA PRO A 232 -17.84 4.24 -25.73
C PRO A 232 -16.62 3.96 -26.61
N SER A 233 -15.99 2.82 -26.37
CA SER A 233 -14.80 2.35 -27.12
C SER A 233 -15.13 1.61 -28.43
N SER A 234 -16.42 1.47 -28.76
CA SER A 234 -16.92 0.83 -29.98
C SER A 234 -18.36 1.26 -30.27
N SER A 235 -18.73 1.35 -31.55
CA SER A 235 -20.09 1.65 -32.02
C SER A 235 -20.95 0.41 -32.26
N ASP A 236 -20.37 -0.80 -32.26
CA ASP A 236 -21.14 -2.04 -32.38
C ASP A 236 -21.94 -2.32 -31.10
N LYS A 237 -23.12 -2.93 -31.24
CA LYS A 237 -24.04 -3.25 -30.15
C LYS A 237 -23.40 -4.12 -29.07
N PHE A 238 -22.55 -5.09 -29.44
CA PHE A 238 -21.82 -5.89 -28.45
C PHE A 238 -20.71 -5.10 -27.75
N GLY A 239 -20.04 -4.21 -28.48
CA GLY A 239 -19.04 -3.29 -27.94
C GLY A 239 -19.63 -2.29 -26.94
N LEU A 240 -20.73 -1.63 -27.32
CA LEU A 240 -21.54 -0.75 -26.47
C LEU A 240 -22.01 -1.47 -25.20
N ARG A 241 -22.61 -2.65 -25.33
CA ARG A 241 -23.06 -3.45 -24.17
C ARG A 241 -21.90 -3.73 -23.21
N ARG A 242 -20.76 -4.18 -23.74
CA ARG A 242 -19.57 -4.49 -22.95
C ARG A 242 -18.98 -3.26 -22.26
N TRP A 243 -18.93 -2.11 -22.93
CA TRP A 243 -18.50 -0.84 -22.36
C TRP A 243 -19.43 -0.38 -21.23
N ALA A 244 -20.75 -0.38 -21.46
CA ALA A 244 -21.75 -0.01 -20.46
C ALA A 244 -21.68 -0.92 -19.22
N GLU A 245 -21.53 -2.23 -19.41
CA GLU A 245 -21.32 -3.18 -18.31
C GLU A 245 -19.98 -2.99 -17.58
N ASN A 246 -18.92 -2.61 -18.29
CA ASN A 246 -17.61 -2.31 -17.67
C ASN A 246 -17.64 -1.05 -16.79
N ILE A 247 -18.66 -0.19 -16.91
CA ILE A 247 -18.91 0.96 -16.02
C ILE A 247 -19.92 0.58 -14.93
N ALA A 248 -21.07 0.03 -15.33
CA ALA A 248 -22.18 -0.25 -14.42
C ALA A 248 -21.82 -1.27 -13.34
N VAL A 249 -20.96 -2.25 -13.65
CA VAL A 249 -20.56 -3.28 -12.69
C VAL A 249 -19.66 -2.72 -11.57
N PRO A 250 -18.55 -2.01 -11.86
CA PRO A 250 -17.83 -1.23 -10.85
C PRO A 250 -18.70 -0.24 -10.09
N LEU A 251 -19.63 0.44 -10.77
CA LEU A 251 -20.52 1.42 -10.14
C LEU A 251 -21.49 0.77 -9.14
N ALA A 252 -22.02 -0.40 -9.48
CA ALA A 252 -22.88 -1.17 -8.57
C ALA A 252 -22.15 -1.60 -7.30
N VAL A 253 -20.89 -2.05 -7.42
CA VAL A 253 -20.05 -2.37 -6.25
C VAL A 253 -19.73 -1.10 -5.43
N ALA A 254 -19.47 0.02 -6.09
CA ALA A 254 -19.08 1.27 -5.43
C ALA A 254 -20.22 2.02 -4.72
N ALA A 255 -21.43 1.97 -5.29
CA ALA A 255 -22.62 2.65 -4.76
C ALA A 255 -23.61 1.70 -4.06
N GLY A 256 -23.32 0.39 -4.01
CA GLY A 256 -24.20 -0.61 -3.38
C GLY A 256 -25.50 -0.83 -4.13
N LEU A 257 -25.48 -0.77 -5.47
CA LEU A 257 -26.65 -0.99 -6.31
C LEU A 257 -26.98 -2.48 -6.42
N ASP A 258 -28.27 -2.81 -6.47
CA ASP A 258 -28.72 -4.16 -6.80
C ASP A 258 -28.60 -4.48 -8.31
N THR A 259 -28.96 -5.69 -8.73
CA THR A 259 -28.85 -6.08 -10.15
C THR A 259 -29.87 -5.43 -11.06
N ALA A 260 -31.03 -5.03 -10.54
CA ALA A 260 -32.03 -4.29 -11.32
C ALA A 260 -31.53 -2.87 -11.56
N GLU A 261 -31.06 -2.18 -10.52
CA GLU A 261 -30.40 -0.88 -10.58
C GLU A 261 -29.16 -0.90 -11.49
N ALA A 262 -28.28 -1.89 -11.35
CA ALA A 262 -27.14 -2.09 -12.26
C ALA A 262 -27.60 -2.32 -13.71
N GLY A 263 -28.68 -3.09 -13.91
CA GLY A 263 -29.32 -3.29 -15.21
C GLY A 263 -29.88 -2.01 -15.82
N MET A 264 -30.43 -1.11 -15.00
CA MET A 264 -30.89 0.24 -15.40
C MET A 264 -29.71 1.11 -15.82
N VAL A 265 -28.60 1.13 -15.07
CA VAL A 265 -27.38 1.86 -15.44
C VAL A 265 -26.85 1.38 -16.80
N ILE A 266 -26.83 0.07 -17.07
CA ILE A 266 -26.41 -0.45 -18.39
C ILE A 266 -27.33 0.08 -19.50
N ARG A 267 -28.66 -0.05 -19.33
CA ARG A 267 -29.63 0.43 -20.33
C ARG A 267 -29.53 1.94 -20.56
N PHE A 268 -29.27 2.71 -19.52
CA PHE A 268 -29.01 4.15 -19.59
C PHE A 268 -27.78 4.44 -20.44
N LEU A 269 -26.63 3.84 -20.12
CA LEU A 269 -25.41 4.02 -20.90
C LEU A 269 -25.60 3.59 -22.37
N GLU A 270 -26.32 2.49 -22.64
CA GLU A 270 -26.70 2.05 -23.99
C GLU A 270 -27.66 3.01 -24.73
N LYS A 271 -28.54 3.72 -24.01
CA LYS A 271 -29.43 4.79 -24.54
C LYS A 271 -28.64 6.05 -24.88
N PHE A 272 -27.62 6.38 -24.08
CA PHE A 272 -26.81 7.59 -24.25
C PHE A 272 -25.64 7.44 -25.24
N ARG A 273 -25.06 6.25 -25.45
CA ARG A 273 -24.05 5.96 -26.51
C ARG A 273 -22.88 6.97 -26.62
N GLY A 274 -22.48 7.63 -25.53
CA GLY A 274 -21.44 8.67 -25.56
C GLY A 274 -21.90 10.04 -26.07
N SER A 275 -23.20 10.29 -26.14
CA SER A 275 -23.77 11.64 -26.08
C SER A 275 -23.70 12.19 -24.65
N ARG A 276 -23.66 13.51 -24.52
CA ARG A 276 -23.43 14.21 -23.25
C ARG A 276 -24.58 13.94 -22.28
N VAL A 277 -24.33 13.13 -21.25
CA VAL A 277 -25.30 12.87 -20.19
C VAL A 277 -25.60 14.16 -19.42
N LEU A 278 -26.80 14.72 -19.60
CA LEU A 278 -27.24 15.92 -18.90
C LEU A 278 -27.84 15.55 -17.52
N PRO A 279 -27.89 16.49 -16.56
CA PRO A 279 -28.55 16.25 -15.27
C PRO A 279 -30.03 15.92 -15.46
N ASP A 280 -30.70 16.66 -16.36
CA ASP A 280 -32.09 16.45 -16.77
C ASP A 280 -32.34 15.02 -17.30
N ASP A 281 -31.32 14.34 -17.83
CA ASP A 281 -31.44 12.97 -18.32
C ASP A 281 -31.27 11.93 -17.21
N VAL A 282 -30.45 12.24 -16.19
CA VAL A 282 -30.42 11.49 -14.94
C VAL A 282 -31.75 11.67 -14.22
N ASP A 283 -32.29 12.88 -14.12
CA ASP A 283 -33.57 13.16 -13.47
C ASP A 283 -34.77 12.56 -14.22
N LYS A 284 -34.76 12.56 -15.57
CA LYS A 284 -35.73 11.79 -16.38
C LYS A 284 -35.62 10.30 -16.12
N LEU A 285 -34.42 9.72 -16.05
CA LEU A 285 -34.23 8.30 -15.72
C LEU A 285 -34.79 8.00 -14.32
N VAL A 286 -34.38 8.78 -13.32
CA VAL A 286 -34.84 8.71 -11.92
C VAL A 286 -36.37 8.82 -11.82
N ALA A 287 -37.00 9.65 -12.65
CA ALA A 287 -38.47 9.73 -12.79
C ALA A 287 -39.10 8.56 -13.58
N GLU A 288 -38.41 8.02 -14.60
CA GLU A 288 -38.83 6.83 -15.38
C GLU A 288 -38.93 5.56 -14.51
N TYR A 289 -38.19 5.47 -13.38
CA TYR A 289 -38.13 4.26 -12.51
C TYR A 289 -38.66 4.43 -11.07
N GLY A 290 -39.06 5.63 -10.65
CA GLY A 290 -39.79 5.87 -9.40
C GLY A 290 -38.93 6.08 -8.13
N PRO A 291 -39.54 6.59 -7.04
CA PRO A 291 -38.84 7.37 -6.01
C PRO A 291 -37.89 6.63 -5.07
N THR A 292 -38.03 5.31 -4.86
CA THR A 292 -37.28 4.58 -3.82
C THR A 292 -35.88 4.11 -4.25
N GLY A 293 -35.70 3.64 -5.48
CA GLY A 293 -34.36 3.43 -6.07
C GLY A 293 -33.72 4.72 -6.58
N SER A 294 -34.53 5.78 -6.69
CA SER A 294 -34.21 7.06 -7.32
C SER A 294 -32.95 7.72 -6.74
N ALA A 295 -32.80 7.73 -5.41
CA ALA A 295 -31.69 8.41 -4.73
C ALA A 295 -30.34 7.73 -5.00
N ARG A 296 -30.24 6.41 -4.76
CA ARG A 296 -28.99 5.65 -4.97
C ARG A 296 -28.55 5.68 -6.43
N LEU A 297 -29.50 5.53 -7.35
CA LEU A 297 -29.25 5.62 -8.79
C LEU A 297 -28.81 7.03 -9.20
N LYS A 298 -29.45 8.08 -8.65
CA LYS A 298 -29.08 9.49 -8.86
C LYS A 298 -27.70 9.82 -8.32
N ASP A 299 -27.33 9.31 -7.16
CA ASP A 299 -26.00 9.52 -6.56
C ASP A 299 -24.91 8.79 -7.35
N ALA A 300 -25.18 7.56 -7.79
CA ALA A 300 -24.27 6.78 -8.63
C ALA A 300 -24.02 7.43 -10.01
N LEU A 301 -25.08 7.86 -10.70
CA LEU A 301 -24.97 8.59 -11.97
C LEU A 301 -24.44 10.03 -11.76
N GLY A 302 -24.71 10.62 -10.59
CA GLY A 302 -24.11 11.87 -10.12
C GLY A 302 -22.59 11.76 -10.06
N MET A 303 -22.07 10.69 -9.43
CA MET A 303 -20.64 10.41 -9.36
C MET A 303 -20.00 10.30 -10.75
N LEU A 304 -20.63 9.58 -11.69
CA LEU A 304 -20.14 9.48 -13.07
C LEU A 304 -20.12 10.86 -13.76
N THR A 305 -21.19 11.64 -13.66
CA THR A 305 -21.33 12.92 -14.37
C THR A 305 -20.57 14.09 -13.73
N GLN A 306 -20.21 13.99 -12.46
CA GLN A 306 -19.39 14.96 -11.74
C GLN A 306 -17.89 14.64 -11.84
N PHE A 307 -17.50 13.38 -11.62
CA PHE A 307 -16.10 13.01 -11.47
C PHE A 307 -15.52 12.24 -12.65
N PHE A 308 -16.31 11.64 -13.54
CA PHE A 308 -15.80 10.76 -14.60
C PHE A 308 -16.43 11.03 -16.00
N GLY A 309 -16.97 12.23 -16.18
CA GLY A 309 -17.69 12.63 -17.39
C GLY A 309 -16.84 13.31 -18.45
N GLU A 310 -17.51 13.88 -19.45
CA GLU A 310 -16.88 14.43 -20.67
C GLU A 310 -15.99 15.68 -20.47
N GLY A 311 -16.03 16.31 -19.30
CA GLY A 311 -15.11 17.42 -18.97
C GLY A 311 -13.66 16.98 -18.72
N TYR A 312 -13.37 15.69 -18.82
CA TYR A 312 -12.07 15.10 -18.50
C TYR A 312 -11.44 14.43 -19.74
N PRO A 313 -10.10 14.30 -19.78
CA PRO A 313 -9.43 13.60 -20.86
C PRO A 313 -9.84 12.12 -20.93
N GLU A 314 -9.88 11.59 -22.15
CA GLU A 314 -10.10 10.15 -22.39
C GLU A 314 -8.93 9.33 -21.82
N PRO A 315 -9.17 8.10 -21.30
CA PRO A 315 -8.11 7.21 -20.79
C PRO A 315 -6.95 7.03 -21.76
N ASP A 316 -7.27 6.82 -23.05
CA ASP A 316 -6.30 6.59 -24.12
C ASP A 316 -5.41 7.83 -24.38
N LYS A 317 -5.88 9.05 -24.06
CA LYS A 317 -5.07 10.29 -24.07
C LYS A 317 -4.28 10.48 -22.77
N LEU A 318 -4.92 10.33 -21.60
CA LEU A 318 -4.30 10.60 -20.30
C LEU A 318 -3.16 9.62 -19.97
N PHE A 319 -3.30 8.36 -20.40
CA PHE A 319 -2.32 7.31 -20.21
C PHE A 319 -1.35 7.14 -21.40
N ALA A 320 -1.41 8.02 -22.40
CA ALA A 320 -0.48 8.01 -23.53
C ALA A 320 0.97 8.33 -23.11
N GLY A 321 1.93 7.95 -23.96
CA GLY A 321 3.34 8.33 -23.84
C GLY A 321 4.33 7.16 -23.67
N ASP A 322 5.62 7.47 -23.88
CA ASP A 322 6.74 6.54 -23.71
C ASP A 322 7.13 6.40 -22.23
N TRP A 323 6.25 5.75 -21.45
CA TRP A 323 6.49 5.38 -20.08
C TRP A 323 6.75 3.88 -19.93
N GLN A 324 7.64 3.53 -18.99
CA GLN A 324 7.84 2.15 -18.53
C GLN A 324 7.05 1.87 -17.25
N GLN A 325 6.78 2.90 -16.47
CA GLN A 325 6.00 2.84 -15.24
C GLN A 325 4.88 3.87 -15.31
N LEU A 326 3.62 3.43 -15.26
CA LEU A 326 2.45 4.29 -15.07
C LEU A 326 2.00 4.18 -13.62
N VAL A 327 1.72 5.31 -12.97
CA VAL A 327 1.25 5.35 -11.58
C VAL A 327 -0.02 6.19 -11.52
N ILE A 328 -1.14 5.52 -11.27
CA ILE A 328 -2.48 6.12 -11.17
C ILE A 328 -2.81 6.22 -9.68
N ASP A 329 -2.60 7.41 -9.11
CA ASP A 329 -2.85 7.65 -7.69
C ASP A 329 -4.34 7.92 -7.44
N LEU A 330 -4.94 7.12 -6.55
CA LEU A 330 -6.35 7.21 -6.18
C LEU A 330 -6.58 7.95 -4.86
N ARG A 331 -5.52 8.26 -4.08
CA ARG A 331 -5.64 8.70 -2.66
C ARG A 331 -6.45 9.98 -2.44
N ASN A 332 -6.57 10.84 -3.45
CA ASN A 332 -7.30 12.12 -3.35
C ASN A 332 -8.80 12.01 -3.69
N LEU A 333 -9.28 10.82 -4.06
CA LEU A 333 -10.70 10.55 -4.31
C LEU A 333 -11.42 10.08 -3.04
N SER A 334 -12.76 10.24 -2.99
CA SER A 334 -13.59 9.60 -1.95
C SER A 334 -13.55 8.07 -2.07
N GLN A 335 -13.79 7.33 -0.98
CA GLN A 335 -13.68 5.86 -0.98
C GLN A 335 -14.55 5.19 -2.07
N ALA A 336 -15.78 5.68 -2.29
CA ALA A 336 -16.64 5.16 -3.35
C ALA A 336 -16.08 5.45 -4.75
N SER A 337 -15.52 6.64 -4.98
CA SER A 337 -14.84 6.98 -6.24
C SER A 337 -13.54 6.19 -6.45
N GLN A 338 -12.76 5.93 -5.39
CA GLN A 338 -11.57 5.05 -5.44
C GLN A 338 -11.95 3.62 -5.85
N LEU A 339 -13.00 3.09 -5.21
CA LEU A 339 -13.56 1.77 -5.45
C LEU A 339 -14.07 1.64 -6.90
N PHE A 340 -14.90 2.58 -7.34
CA PHE A 340 -15.40 2.64 -8.71
C PHE A 340 -14.24 2.66 -9.72
N ILE A 341 -13.32 3.62 -9.59
CA ILE A 341 -12.31 3.86 -10.62
C ILE A 341 -11.23 2.78 -10.65
N GLY A 342 -10.84 2.25 -9.49
CA GLY A 342 -9.91 1.14 -9.39
C GLY A 342 -10.47 -0.12 -10.06
N MET A 343 -11.76 -0.41 -9.83
CA MET A 343 -12.44 -1.55 -10.45
C MET A 343 -12.69 -1.34 -11.95
N TYR A 344 -13.07 -0.13 -12.39
CA TYR A 344 -13.18 0.22 -13.81
C TYR A 344 -11.83 0.04 -14.54
N LEU A 345 -10.74 0.57 -13.98
CA LEU A 345 -9.41 0.44 -14.57
C LEU A 345 -8.95 -1.03 -14.60
N LEU A 346 -9.30 -1.84 -13.60
CA LEU A 346 -9.04 -3.29 -13.61
C LEU A 346 -9.83 -4.01 -14.72
N TYR A 347 -11.09 -3.60 -14.95
CA TYR A 347 -11.98 -4.13 -15.99
C TYR A 347 -11.55 -3.78 -17.42
N ASP A 348 -11.02 -2.58 -17.63
CA ASP A 348 -10.57 -2.10 -18.94
C ASP A 348 -9.05 -2.25 -19.16
N ALA A 349 -8.28 -2.68 -18.16
CA ALA A 349 -6.85 -2.95 -18.27
C ALA A 349 -6.45 -3.87 -19.45
N PRO A 350 -7.19 -4.96 -19.78
CA PRO A 350 -6.92 -5.75 -20.99
C PRO A 350 -6.98 -4.96 -22.32
N ARG A 351 -7.68 -3.82 -22.33
CA ARG A 351 -7.74 -2.88 -23.47
C ARG A 351 -6.65 -1.82 -23.34
N LEU A 352 -6.62 -1.10 -22.22
CA LEU A 352 -5.79 0.09 -22.00
C LEU A 352 -4.28 -0.23 -21.85
N PHE A 353 -3.95 -1.39 -21.29
CA PHE A 353 -2.61 -1.68 -20.75
C PHE A 353 -2.04 -3.01 -21.27
N GLN A 354 -2.22 -3.27 -22.57
CA GLN A 354 -1.69 -4.49 -23.21
C GLN A 354 -0.17 -4.63 -23.02
N GLY A 355 0.26 -5.86 -22.70
CA GLY A 355 1.65 -6.21 -22.43
C GLY A 355 2.19 -5.73 -21.07
N CYS A 356 1.40 -5.03 -20.26
CA CYS A 356 1.84 -4.47 -18.98
C CYS A 356 1.52 -5.39 -17.81
N VAL A 357 2.39 -5.42 -16.79
CA VAL A 357 2.05 -6.02 -15.49
C VAL A 357 1.14 -5.04 -14.73
N ILE A 358 -0.05 -5.48 -14.34
CA ILE A 358 -0.99 -4.65 -13.58
C ILE A 358 -0.78 -4.87 -12.08
N VAL A 359 -0.52 -3.79 -11.35
CA VAL A 359 -0.34 -3.80 -9.90
C VAL A 359 -1.53 -3.08 -9.26
N PHE A 360 -2.33 -3.83 -8.50
CA PHE A 360 -3.57 -3.32 -7.88
C PHE A 360 -3.42 -3.31 -6.36
N ASP A 361 -3.64 -2.14 -5.76
CA ASP A 361 -3.55 -1.95 -4.30
C ASP A 361 -4.89 -2.11 -3.58
N SER A 362 -4.81 -2.37 -2.27
CA SER A 362 -5.97 -2.38 -1.35
C SER A 362 -7.14 -3.22 -1.86
N ALA A 363 -6.82 -4.39 -2.40
CA ALA A 363 -7.78 -5.25 -3.07
C ALA A 363 -8.95 -5.69 -2.18
N GLU A 364 -8.77 -5.75 -0.86
CA GLU A 364 -9.83 -5.94 0.14
C GLU A 364 -10.99 -4.93 0.04
N LEU A 365 -10.80 -3.77 -0.59
CA LEU A 365 -11.86 -2.79 -0.82
C LEU A 365 -12.71 -3.10 -2.06
N GLY A 366 -12.09 -3.65 -3.11
CA GLY A 366 -12.73 -3.89 -4.42
C GLY A 366 -13.15 -5.33 -4.67
N LEU A 367 -12.58 -6.28 -3.93
CA LEU A 367 -12.63 -7.70 -4.22
C LEU A 367 -13.16 -8.55 -3.04
N PRO A 368 -14.39 -8.29 -2.56
CA PRO A 368 -14.98 -9.00 -1.42
C PRO A 368 -15.28 -10.48 -1.75
N GLU A 369 -15.34 -11.31 -0.71
CA GLU A 369 -15.69 -12.72 -0.83
C GLU A 369 -17.10 -12.92 -1.44
N LEU A 370 -17.24 -13.90 -2.33
CA LEU A 370 -18.50 -14.25 -3.03
C LEU A 370 -19.68 -14.49 -2.08
N GLN A 371 -19.41 -14.99 -0.87
CA GLN A 371 -20.41 -15.29 0.15
C GLN A 371 -20.97 -14.04 0.84
N LEU A 372 -20.20 -12.93 0.85
CA LEU A 372 -20.61 -11.63 1.40
C LEU A 372 -21.48 -10.84 0.41
N LEU A 373 -21.57 -11.28 -0.85
CA LEU A 373 -22.38 -10.65 -1.88
C LEU A 373 -23.81 -11.23 -1.91
N PRO A 374 -24.85 -10.39 -2.06
CA PRO A 374 -26.21 -10.83 -2.35
C PRO A 374 -26.25 -11.80 -3.54
N TYR A 375 -27.21 -12.72 -3.56
CA TYR A 375 -27.32 -13.76 -4.60
C TYR A 375 -27.24 -13.16 -6.03
N ASP A 376 -27.86 -12.01 -6.22
CA ASP A 376 -27.92 -11.35 -7.52
C ASP A 376 -26.56 -10.73 -7.92
N ALA A 377 -25.82 -10.17 -6.95
CA ALA A 377 -24.47 -9.62 -7.16
C ALA A 377 -23.39 -10.69 -7.45
N ARG A 378 -23.72 -11.99 -7.37
CA ARG A 378 -22.77 -13.07 -7.71
C ARG A 378 -22.39 -13.10 -9.20
N HIS A 379 -23.28 -12.64 -10.08
CA HIS A 379 -22.95 -12.51 -11.52
C HIS A 379 -21.91 -11.42 -11.78
N VAL A 380 -21.96 -10.33 -11.01
CA VAL A 380 -20.93 -9.28 -10.98
C VAL A 380 -19.60 -9.87 -10.50
N TRP A 381 -19.61 -10.68 -9.45
CA TRP A 381 -18.41 -11.33 -8.93
C TRP A 381 -17.70 -12.24 -9.95
N LEU A 382 -18.46 -13.12 -10.61
CA LEU A 382 -17.93 -14.03 -11.63
C LEU A 382 -17.31 -13.28 -12.82
N ARG A 383 -17.79 -12.08 -13.12
CA ARG A 383 -17.20 -11.21 -14.14
C ARG A 383 -15.86 -10.63 -13.67
N THR A 384 -15.77 -10.20 -12.41
CA THR A 384 -14.53 -9.71 -11.79
C THR A 384 -13.43 -10.77 -11.80
N LEU A 385 -13.73 -12.01 -11.39
CA LEU A 385 -12.77 -13.12 -11.44
C LEU A 385 -12.26 -13.37 -12.86
N LYS A 386 -13.16 -13.44 -13.85
CA LYS A 386 -12.80 -13.60 -15.27
C LYS A 386 -11.97 -12.44 -15.82
N THR A 387 -12.17 -11.22 -15.32
CA THR A 387 -11.32 -10.07 -15.65
C THR A 387 -9.90 -10.26 -15.11
N VAL A 388 -9.74 -10.62 -13.83
CA VAL A 388 -8.42 -10.87 -13.22
C VAL A 388 -7.72 -12.05 -13.89
N GLU A 389 -8.45 -13.11 -14.24
CA GLU A 389 -7.93 -14.25 -14.99
C GLU A 389 -7.37 -13.84 -16.37
N ARG A 390 -8.09 -12.97 -17.12
CA ARG A 390 -7.60 -12.43 -18.41
C ARG A 390 -6.29 -11.67 -18.29
N LEU A 391 -6.01 -11.02 -17.15
CA LEU A 391 -4.75 -10.30 -16.96
C LEU A 391 -3.52 -11.22 -17.09
N ARG A 392 -3.63 -12.51 -16.73
CA ARG A 392 -2.57 -13.51 -16.98
C ARG A 392 -2.17 -13.57 -18.46
N GLY A 393 -3.13 -13.48 -19.37
CA GLY A 393 -2.91 -13.49 -20.82
C GLY A 393 -2.53 -12.13 -21.42
N CYS A 394 -2.78 -11.03 -20.71
CA CYS A 394 -2.55 -9.67 -21.21
C CYS A 394 -1.24 -9.04 -20.74
N GLY A 395 -0.54 -9.61 -19.75
CA GLY A 395 0.71 -9.05 -19.23
C GLY A 395 1.03 -9.40 -17.77
N GLY A 396 0.18 -10.16 -17.09
CA GLY A 396 0.37 -10.57 -15.69
C GLY A 396 -0.17 -9.56 -14.68
N PHE A 397 -0.24 -9.98 -13.41
CA PHE A 397 -0.75 -9.13 -12.33
C PHE A 397 -0.01 -9.32 -11.00
N VAL A 398 -0.06 -8.27 -10.17
CA VAL A 398 0.32 -8.26 -8.76
C VAL A 398 -0.82 -7.63 -7.97
N ILE A 399 -1.43 -8.39 -7.06
CA ILE A 399 -2.50 -7.90 -6.18
C ILE A 399 -1.93 -7.73 -4.77
N SER A 400 -2.12 -6.56 -4.18
CA SER A 400 -1.70 -6.22 -2.81
C SER A 400 -2.91 -6.17 -1.89
N SER A 401 -2.81 -6.86 -0.75
CA SER A 401 -3.77 -6.77 0.35
C SER A 401 -3.08 -6.62 1.70
N SER A 402 -3.51 -5.63 2.49
CA SER A 402 -2.96 -5.37 3.81
C SER A 402 -3.61 -6.25 4.88
N THR A 403 -4.91 -6.47 4.77
CA THR A 403 -5.70 -7.30 5.70
C THR A 403 -5.64 -8.79 5.34
N GLY A 404 -5.49 -9.12 4.06
CA GLY A 404 -5.66 -10.48 3.54
C GLY A 404 -7.12 -10.92 3.41
N LEU A 405 -8.08 -10.00 3.60
CA LEU A 405 -9.49 -10.22 3.31
C LEU A 405 -9.73 -10.16 1.79
N LEU A 406 -9.29 -11.21 1.09
CA LEU A 406 -9.53 -11.43 -0.33
C LEU A 406 -10.45 -12.62 -0.50
N ALA A 407 -11.30 -12.57 -1.53
CA ALA A 407 -12.09 -13.73 -1.92
C ALA A 407 -11.19 -14.96 -2.17
N PRO A 408 -11.51 -16.15 -1.62
CA PRO A 408 -10.68 -17.34 -1.77
C PRO A 408 -10.40 -17.71 -3.24
N GLU A 409 -11.35 -17.48 -4.15
CA GLU A 409 -11.21 -17.78 -5.58
C GLU A 409 -10.13 -16.93 -6.28
N LEU A 410 -9.83 -15.72 -5.77
CA LEU A 410 -8.71 -14.92 -6.28
C LEU A 410 -7.36 -15.53 -5.93
N LEU A 411 -7.28 -16.24 -4.80
CA LEU A 411 -6.04 -16.90 -4.39
C LEU A 411 -5.70 -18.01 -5.37
N ASP A 412 -6.71 -18.76 -5.81
CA ASP A 412 -6.55 -19.82 -6.82
C ASP A 412 -6.13 -19.28 -8.20
N LEU A 413 -6.41 -17.99 -8.48
CA LEU A 413 -5.91 -17.26 -9.64
C LEU A 413 -4.43 -16.81 -9.56
N ALA A 414 -3.70 -17.05 -8.47
CA ALA A 414 -2.27 -16.73 -8.39
C ALA A 414 -1.36 -17.97 -8.42
N GLY A 415 -0.22 -17.86 -9.12
CA GLY A 415 0.85 -18.86 -9.08
C GLY A 415 1.89 -18.62 -7.98
N THR A 416 1.85 -17.46 -7.32
CA THR A 416 2.83 -17.05 -6.30
C THR A 416 2.16 -16.22 -5.20
N TYR A 417 2.51 -16.51 -3.94
CA TYR A 417 2.09 -15.77 -2.76
C TYR A 417 3.30 -15.20 -2.03
N ILE A 418 3.23 -13.94 -1.59
CA ILE A 418 4.23 -13.30 -0.73
C ILE A 418 3.51 -12.86 0.55
N VAL A 419 3.75 -13.58 1.64
CA VAL A 419 3.09 -13.35 2.93
C VAL A 419 4.05 -12.63 3.86
N THR A 420 3.71 -11.42 4.26
CA THR A 420 4.40 -10.66 5.32
C THR A 420 3.66 -10.84 6.65
N ARG A 421 4.12 -10.20 7.73
CA ARG A 421 3.40 -10.20 9.01
C ARG A 421 1.95 -9.76 8.80
N GLY A 422 1.00 -10.52 9.31
CA GLY A 422 -0.43 -10.24 9.09
C GLY A 422 -1.35 -10.94 10.09
N PRO A 423 -2.66 -10.71 9.98
CA PRO A 423 -3.64 -11.24 10.91
C PRO A 423 -3.81 -12.76 10.77
N SER A 424 -4.19 -13.41 11.88
CA SER A 424 -4.26 -14.87 11.95
C SER A 424 -5.45 -15.51 11.21
N HIS A 425 -6.44 -14.74 10.75
CA HIS A 425 -7.63 -15.30 10.10
C HIS A 425 -7.31 -15.96 8.75
N VAL A 426 -6.40 -15.36 7.96
CA VAL A 426 -5.95 -15.91 6.66
C VAL A 426 -5.11 -17.20 6.79
N ARG A 427 -4.71 -17.59 8.01
CA ARG A 427 -3.86 -18.78 8.27
C ARG A 427 -4.41 -20.03 7.62
N ARG A 428 -5.72 -20.28 7.73
CA ARG A 428 -6.34 -21.52 7.25
C ARG A 428 -6.26 -21.62 5.72
N GLU A 429 -6.78 -20.63 5.03
CA GLU A 429 -6.82 -20.57 3.56
C GLU A 429 -5.42 -20.59 2.92
N LEU A 430 -4.46 -19.87 3.52
CA LEU A 430 -3.07 -19.90 3.09
C LEU A 430 -2.45 -21.29 3.32
N SER A 431 -2.71 -21.93 4.47
CA SER A 431 -2.15 -23.25 4.78
C SER A 431 -2.71 -24.35 3.88
N GLU A 432 -4.01 -24.32 3.60
CA GLU A 432 -4.69 -25.24 2.69
C GLU A 432 -4.12 -25.13 1.26
N ARG A 433 -3.89 -23.91 0.76
CA ARG A 433 -3.36 -23.67 -0.60
C ARG A 433 -1.86 -23.88 -0.75
N ILE A 434 -1.08 -23.58 0.28
CA ILE A 434 0.37 -23.81 0.30
C ILE A 434 0.68 -25.30 0.54
N GLY A 435 -0.23 -26.06 1.17
CA GLY A 435 -0.02 -27.44 1.57
C GLY A 435 0.97 -27.59 2.73
N VAL A 436 1.09 -26.53 3.55
CA VAL A 436 2.01 -26.40 4.68
C VAL A 436 1.34 -25.45 5.68
N GLU A 437 1.41 -25.75 6.98
CA GLU A 437 0.92 -24.84 8.01
C GLU A 437 1.76 -23.54 8.02
N VAL A 438 1.10 -22.40 7.77
CA VAL A 438 1.69 -21.06 7.76
C VAL A 438 0.96 -20.19 8.76
N ASN A 439 1.68 -19.56 9.69
CA ASN A 439 1.11 -18.59 10.61
C ASN A 439 1.58 -17.16 10.29
N PRO A 440 0.78 -16.31 9.60
CA PRO A 440 1.17 -14.94 9.25
C PRO A 440 1.54 -14.07 10.46
N SER A 441 0.93 -14.32 11.62
CA SER A 441 1.20 -13.55 12.84
C SER A 441 2.58 -13.83 13.46
N SER A 442 3.23 -14.94 13.12
CA SER A 442 4.58 -15.27 13.61
C SER A 442 5.71 -14.83 12.67
N ILE A 443 5.39 -14.25 11.50
CA ILE A 443 6.40 -13.72 10.59
C ILE A 443 6.99 -12.42 11.20
N PRO A 444 8.33 -12.29 11.33
CA PRO A 444 8.94 -11.09 11.88
C PRO A 444 8.67 -9.84 11.02
N VAL A 445 8.65 -8.66 11.66
CA VAL A 445 8.52 -7.38 10.95
C VAL A 445 9.70 -7.20 9.98
N GLY A 446 9.39 -6.84 8.73
CA GLY A 446 10.39 -6.72 7.66
C GLY A 446 10.84 -8.06 7.05
N TYR A 447 10.22 -9.18 7.41
CA TYR A 447 10.42 -10.48 6.76
C TYR A 447 9.21 -10.85 5.90
N ALA A 448 9.45 -11.73 4.93
CA ALA A 448 8.41 -12.31 4.09
C ALA A 448 8.63 -13.81 3.89
N LEU A 449 7.53 -14.55 3.82
CA LEU A 449 7.45 -15.93 3.38
C LEU A 449 6.95 -15.93 1.93
N VAL A 450 7.71 -16.51 1.01
CA VAL A 450 7.39 -16.57 -0.42
C VAL A 450 7.08 -18.01 -0.81
N TYR A 451 5.89 -18.23 -1.36
CA TYR A 451 5.49 -19.48 -2.00
C TYR A 451 5.36 -19.26 -3.50
N THR A 452 5.87 -20.18 -4.32
CA THR A 452 5.63 -20.17 -5.75
C THR A 452 5.46 -21.57 -6.32
N ARG A 453 4.42 -21.76 -7.13
CA ARG A 453 4.20 -22.91 -8.03
C ARG A 453 4.49 -22.56 -9.49
N ALA A 454 4.88 -21.32 -9.77
CA ALA A 454 5.10 -20.78 -11.10
C ALA A 454 6.54 -21.05 -11.57
N THR A 455 6.84 -22.33 -11.80
CA THR A 455 8.20 -22.81 -12.05
C THR A 455 8.29 -23.69 -13.31
N PRO A 456 9.38 -23.61 -14.10
CA PRO A 456 9.55 -24.44 -15.30
C PRO A 456 9.59 -25.95 -15.03
N ASP A 457 9.97 -26.34 -13.80
CA ASP A 457 10.06 -27.74 -13.37
C ASP A 457 8.76 -28.26 -12.70
N GLY A 458 7.71 -27.43 -12.64
CA GLY A 458 6.39 -27.82 -12.12
C GLY A 458 6.36 -28.07 -10.60
N ARG A 459 7.38 -27.63 -9.87
CA ARG A 459 7.52 -27.84 -8.42
C ARG A 459 7.16 -26.61 -7.62
N SER A 460 6.52 -26.83 -6.47
CA SER A 460 6.26 -25.78 -5.50
C SER A 460 7.45 -25.53 -4.57
N TYR A 461 7.81 -24.27 -4.41
CA TYR A 461 8.88 -23.80 -3.54
C TYR A 461 8.34 -22.88 -2.46
N LEU A 462 8.88 -22.99 -1.24
CA LEU A 462 8.53 -22.16 -0.09
C LEU A 462 9.81 -21.66 0.60
N PHE A 463 9.98 -20.35 0.70
CA PHE A 463 11.18 -19.76 1.30
C PHE A 463 10.91 -18.46 2.06
N GLU A 464 11.47 -18.35 3.27
CA GLU A 464 11.47 -17.13 4.08
C GLU A 464 12.76 -16.32 3.91
N GLY A 465 12.71 -15.02 4.25
CA GLY A 465 13.87 -14.14 4.41
C GLY A 465 13.48 -12.69 4.75
N GLU A 466 14.48 -11.85 5.00
CA GLU A 466 14.33 -10.40 5.20
C GLU A 466 13.95 -9.74 3.87
N LEU A 467 12.86 -8.98 3.82
CA LEU A 467 12.35 -8.34 2.61
C LEU A 467 13.37 -7.35 2.05
N LEU A 468 13.67 -7.44 0.76
CA LEU A 468 14.55 -6.48 0.11
C LEU A 468 13.91 -5.08 0.12
N GLN A 469 14.76 -4.04 0.15
CA GLN A 469 14.30 -2.66 0.13
C GLN A 469 14.47 -2.09 -1.28
N SER A 470 13.39 -1.53 -1.82
CA SER A 470 13.39 -0.78 -3.09
C SER A 470 13.14 0.71 -2.78
N PRO A 471 13.90 1.64 -3.40
CA PRO A 471 13.73 3.07 -3.19
C PRO A 471 12.35 3.53 -3.64
N VAL A 472 11.68 4.34 -2.82
CA VAL A 472 10.46 5.05 -3.22
C VAL A 472 10.80 6.00 -4.37
N CYS A 473 9.89 6.18 -5.32
CA CYS A 473 9.96 7.31 -6.25
C CYS A 473 9.89 8.66 -5.49
N ASP A 474 10.45 9.72 -6.09
CA ASP A 474 10.27 11.08 -5.55
C ASP A 474 8.87 11.61 -5.92
N LEU A 475 7.90 11.32 -5.06
CA LEU A 475 6.52 11.74 -5.23
C LEU A 475 6.37 13.25 -5.40
N LYS A 476 7.22 14.08 -4.78
CA LYS A 476 7.09 15.54 -4.89
C LYS A 476 7.47 16.04 -6.29
N ALA A 477 8.53 15.47 -6.86
CA ALA A 477 8.92 15.78 -8.24
C ALA A 477 7.85 15.31 -9.24
N LEU A 478 7.32 14.09 -9.05
CA LEU A 478 6.26 13.53 -9.90
C LEU A 478 4.93 14.28 -9.78
N GLU A 479 4.52 14.70 -8.57
CA GLU A 479 3.33 15.52 -8.35
C GLU A 479 3.45 16.87 -9.07
N ALA A 480 4.59 17.55 -8.96
CA ALA A 480 4.83 18.83 -9.64
C ALA A 480 4.91 18.71 -11.18
N GLU A 481 5.45 17.61 -11.72
CA GLU A 481 5.44 17.36 -13.16
C GLU A 481 4.03 17.05 -13.68
N ALA A 482 3.27 16.23 -12.93
CA ALA A 482 1.89 15.90 -13.28
C ALA A 482 0.97 17.11 -13.22
N GLU A 483 1.12 18.00 -12.23
CA GLU A 483 0.38 19.28 -12.17
C GLU A 483 0.61 20.11 -13.43
N ARG A 484 1.86 20.26 -13.90
CA ARG A 484 2.17 20.96 -15.16
C ARG A 484 1.51 20.30 -16.37
N LYS A 485 1.57 18.97 -16.48
CA LYS A 485 0.91 18.23 -17.59
C LYS A 485 -0.61 18.35 -17.54
N ILE A 486 -1.20 18.34 -16.35
CA ILE A 486 -2.65 18.52 -16.14
C ILE A 486 -3.06 19.94 -16.54
N SER A 487 -2.29 20.98 -16.19
CA SER A 487 -2.56 22.34 -16.64
C SER A 487 -2.52 22.45 -18.17
N LEU A 488 -1.50 21.89 -18.82
CA LEU A 488 -1.42 21.88 -20.30
C LEU A 488 -2.57 21.12 -20.96
N LEU A 489 -2.95 19.94 -20.43
CA LEU A 489 -4.11 19.19 -20.92
C LEU A 489 -5.44 19.94 -20.68
N ARG A 490 -5.56 20.68 -19.57
CA ARG A 490 -6.69 21.57 -19.32
C ARG A 490 -6.72 22.73 -20.31
N GLU A 491 -5.60 23.38 -20.58
CA GLU A 491 -5.51 24.46 -21.57
C GLU A 491 -5.88 23.99 -22.98
N GLU A 492 -5.50 22.75 -23.36
CA GLU A 492 -5.91 22.12 -24.63
C GLU A 492 -7.42 21.87 -24.68
N LEU A 493 -8.00 21.22 -23.66
CA LEU A 493 -9.44 20.95 -23.57
C LEU A 493 -10.30 22.22 -23.46
N LEU A 494 -9.80 23.23 -22.75
CA LEU A 494 -10.45 24.53 -22.59
C LEU A 494 -10.29 25.44 -23.81
N GLY A 495 -9.42 25.09 -24.77
CA GLY A 495 -9.21 25.84 -26.01
C GLY A 495 -10.51 26.13 -26.77
N ALA A 496 -11.42 25.15 -26.85
CA ALA A 496 -12.73 25.27 -27.49
C ALA A 496 -13.72 26.17 -26.73
N TYR A 497 -13.48 26.45 -25.45
CA TYR A 497 -14.36 27.24 -24.58
C TYR A 497 -13.92 28.71 -24.46
N ARG A 498 -12.81 29.11 -25.10
CA ARG A 498 -12.18 30.44 -24.94
C ARG A 498 -13.07 31.62 -25.31
N ASP A 499 -13.99 31.44 -26.25
CA ASP A 499 -14.98 32.46 -26.63
C ASP A 499 -16.39 32.12 -26.09
N THR A 500 -16.45 31.56 -24.87
CA THR A 500 -17.67 31.56 -24.04
C THR A 500 -17.66 32.75 -23.07
N LEU A 501 -18.85 33.17 -22.63
CA LEU A 501 -19.04 34.26 -21.66
C LEU A 501 -18.27 34.02 -20.35
N LEU A 502 -18.25 32.79 -19.84
CA LEU A 502 -17.51 32.48 -18.60
C LEU A 502 -16.00 32.58 -18.80
N TYR A 503 -15.47 32.23 -19.98
CA TYR A 503 -14.03 32.34 -20.25
C TYR A 503 -13.60 33.79 -20.45
N ALA A 504 -14.43 34.61 -21.12
CA ALA A 504 -14.21 36.04 -21.25
C ALA A 504 -14.19 36.75 -19.89
N ASP A 505 -15.08 36.39 -18.96
CA ASP A 505 -15.20 37.07 -17.67
C ASP A 505 -14.32 36.49 -16.55
N PHE A 506 -13.99 35.19 -16.56
CA PHE A 506 -13.28 34.53 -15.46
C PHE A 506 -11.97 33.84 -15.86
N ALA A 507 -11.65 33.77 -17.16
CA ALA A 507 -10.46 33.12 -17.70
C ALA A 507 -10.21 31.74 -17.07
N ASP A 508 -9.08 31.54 -16.38
CA ASP A 508 -8.69 30.28 -15.75
C ASP A 508 -9.68 29.78 -14.67
N TYR A 509 -10.57 30.64 -14.15
CA TYR A 509 -11.63 30.28 -13.20
C TYR A 509 -12.95 29.87 -13.87
N ALA A 510 -13.07 29.93 -15.20
CA ALA A 510 -14.32 29.73 -15.91
C ALA A 510 -14.95 28.34 -15.69
N GLU A 511 -14.15 27.27 -15.65
CA GLU A 511 -14.61 25.90 -15.38
C GLU A 511 -15.17 25.74 -13.95
N HIS A 512 -14.54 26.39 -12.98
CA HIS A 512 -15.00 26.40 -11.59
C HIS A 512 -16.30 27.21 -11.46
N CYS A 513 -16.38 28.34 -12.16
CA CYS A 513 -17.58 29.16 -12.25
C CYS A 513 -18.75 28.39 -12.90
N TYR A 514 -18.51 27.69 -14.02
CA TYR A 514 -19.48 26.81 -14.67
C TYR A 514 -19.97 25.71 -13.71
N SER A 515 -19.05 25.02 -13.04
CA SER A 515 -19.37 23.94 -12.10
C SER A 515 -20.20 24.41 -10.90
N LEU A 516 -19.93 25.62 -10.42
CA LEU A 516 -20.65 26.24 -9.32
C LEU A 516 -22.05 26.70 -9.74
N LEU A 517 -22.19 27.40 -10.88
CA LEU A 517 -23.49 27.76 -11.47
C LEU A 517 -24.36 26.51 -11.71
N ARG A 518 -23.75 25.44 -12.23
CA ARG A 518 -24.38 24.12 -12.44
C ARG A 518 -24.82 23.45 -11.14
N THR A 519 -24.11 23.69 -10.03
CA THR A 519 -24.45 23.16 -8.70
C THR A 519 -25.59 23.94 -8.07
N VAL A 520 -25.57 25.27 -8.14
CA VAL A 520 -26.67 26.13 -7.69
C VAL A 520 -27.97 25.78 -8.42
N LYS A 521 -27.93 25.52 -9.75
CA LYS A 521 -29.10 25.07 -10.53
C LYS A 521 -29.74 23.77 -10.03
N ARG A 522 -28.97 22.88 -9.38
CA ARG A 522 -29.40 21.52 -9.02
C ARG A 522 -30.00 21.41 -7.62
N LEU A 523 -29.61 22.30 -6.71
CA LEU A 523 -30.09 22.29 -5.34
C LEU A 523 -31.48 22.94 -5.27
N GLN A 524 -32.39 22.38 -4.47
CA GLN A 524 -33.72 22.99 -4.25
C GLN A 524 -33.64 24.22 -3.33
N SER A 525 -32.62 24.26 -2.47
CA SER A 525 -32.35 25.36 -1.53
C SER A 525 -30.83 25.58 -1.37
N PRO A 526 -30.11 25.99 -2.44
CA PRO A 526 -28.69 26.28 -2.37
C PRO A 526 -28.42 27.44 -1.40
N THR A 527 -27.66 27.21 -0.35
CA THR A 527 -27.12 28.28 0.51
C THR A 527 -25.62 28.35 0.30
N SER A 528 -25.00 29.45 0.73
CA SER A 528 -23.53 29.59 0.71
C SER A 528 -22.85 28.39 1.40
N ASP A 529 -23.43 27.89 2.49
CA ASP A 529 -22.87 26.79 3.27
C ASP A 529 -23.07 25.43 2.58
N SER A 530 -24.26 25.14 2.03
CA SER A 530 -24.49 23.86 1.35
C SER A 530 -23.70 23.73 0.03
N VAL A 531 -23.49 24.85 -0.68
CA VAL A 531 -22.57 24.89 -1.84
C VAL A 531 -21.11 24.74 -1.40
N SER A 532 -20.70 25.37 -0.28
CA SER A 532 -19.32 25.27 0.23
C SER A 532 -18.98 23.89 0.82
N GLN A 533 -19.97 23.16 1.36
CA GLN A 533 -19.79 21.77 1.79
C GLN A 533 -19.54 20.82 0.60
N LEU A 534 -20.23 21.04 -0.53
CA LEU A 534 -20.05 20.25 -1.74
C LEU A 534 -18.79 20.65 -2.53
N PHE A 535 -18.36 21.91 -2.43
CA PHE A 535 -17.15 22.44 -3.06
C PHE A 535 -16.33 23.29 -2.08
N PRO A 536 -15.42 22.69 -1.29
CA PRO A 536 -14.64 23.42 -0.28
C PRO A 536 -13.78 24.56 -0.82
N GLU A 537 -13.39 24.50 -2.10
CA GLU A 537 -12.59 25.52 -2.79
C GLU A 537 -13.45 26.59 -3.52
N ALA A 538 -14.79 26.45 -3.50
CA ALA A 538 -15.70 27.35 -4.20
C ALA A 538 -15.74 28.77 -3.65
N GLY A 539 -15.28 29.03 -2.41
CA GLY A 539 -15.46 30.32 -1.74
C GLY A 539 -14.93 31.54 -2.50
N LYS A 540 -13.93 31.37 -3.39
CA LYS A 540 -13.46 32.43 -4.29
C LYS A 540 -14.33 32.56 -5.56
N ALA A 541 -14.67 31.45 -6.20
CA ALA A 541 -15.53 31.43 -7.39
C ALA A 541 -16.95 31.94 -7.07
N LEU A 542 -17.51 31.58 -5.90
CA LEU A 542 -18.82 32.05 -5.42
C LEU A 542 -18.85 33.58 -5.31
N LYS A 543 -17.82 34.18 -4.70
CA LYS A 543 -17.69 35.64 -4.58
C LYS A 543 -17.60 36.30 -5.95
N MET A 544 -16.76 35.81 -6.84
CA MET A 544 -16.60 36.36 -8.19
C MET A 544 -17.90 36.28 -9.02
N LEU A 545 -18.69 35.21 -8.87
CA LEU A 545 -19.99 35.05 -9.52
C LEU A 545 -21.07 35.98 -8.95
N LEU A 546 -21.04 36.26 -7.63
CA LEU A 546 -21.93 37.24 -6.99
C LEU A 546 -21.54 38.67 -7.38
N GLU A 547 -20.24 39.00 -7.36
CA GLU A 547 -19.69 40.32 -7.75
C GLU A 547 -20.02 40.65 -9.21
N LYS A 548 -19.92 39.67 -10.12
CA LYS A 548 -20.29 39.83 -11.54
C LYS A 548 -21.77 39.55 -11.85
N GLN A 549 -22.63 39.41 -10.85
CA GLN A 549 -24.09 39.24 -11.01
C GLN A 549 -24.52 38.01 -11.84
N TYR A 550 -23.72 36.94 -11.87
CA TYR A 550 -24.10 35.63 -12.41
C TYR A 550 -24.97 34.83 -11.42
N LEU A 551 -24.79 35.12 -10.13
CA LEU A 551 -25.62 34.63 -9.02
C LEU A 551 -26.24 35.82 -8.27
N MET A 552 -27.37 35.56 -7.62
CA MET A 552 -28.02 36.48 -6.70
C MET A 552 -28.30 35.77 -5.36
N VAL A 553 -28.38 36.54 -4.27
CA VAL A 553 -28.79 36.01 -2.95
C VAL A 553 -30.20 36.54 -2.67
N ASP A 554 -31.16 35.63 -2.53
CA ASP A 554 -32.51 35.97 -2.10
C ASP A 554 -32.53 36.41 -0.63
N PRO A 555 -33.57 37.15 -0.17
CA PRO A 555 -33.68 37.60 1.21
C PRO A 555 -33.63 36.48 2.27
N GLY A 556 -33.91 35.23 1.88
CA GLY A 556 -33.77 34.04 2.73
C GLY A 556 -32.38 33.39 2.75
N GLY A 557 -31.36 34.00 2.13
CA GLY A 557 -29.99 33.45 2.06
C GLY A 557 -29.79 32.35 1.01
N VAL A 558 -30.76 32.16 0.12
CA VAL A 558 -30.74 31.17 -0.97
C VAL A 558 -30.08 31.77 -2.22
N LEU A 559 -29.26 30.99 -2.92
CA LEU A 559 -28.55 31.41 -4.13
C LEU A 559 -29.41 31.16 -5.38
N GLY A 560 -29.84 32.23 -6.04
CA GLY A 560 -30.50 32.18 -7.34
C GLY A 560 -29.53 32.33 -8.50
N LEU A 561 -29.84 31.72 -9.65
CA LEU A 561 -29.21 32.04 -10.93
C LEU A 561 -29.86 33.29 -11.53
N THR A 562 -29.04 34.23 -12.01
CA THR A 562 -29.56 35.37 -12.78
C THR A 562 -29.77 34.98 -14.25
N ALA A 563 -30.48 35.82 -15.01
CA ALA A 563 -30.60 35.62 -16.46
C ALA A 563 -29.24 35.56 -17.17
N LEU A 564 -28.25 36.30 -16.67
CA LEU A 564 -26.87 36.29 -17.17
C LEU A 564 -26.15 34.98 -16.78
N GLY A 565 -26.35 34.48 -15.56
CA GLY A 565 -25.89 33.15 -15.13
C GLY A 565 -26.49 32.01 -15.96
N GLU A 566 -27.79 32.08 -16.28
CA GLU A 566 -28.43 31.12 -17.18
C GLU A 566 -27.90 31.18 -18.62
N GLN A 567 -27.72 32.39 -19.15
CA GLN A 567 -27.21 32.59 -20.50
C GLN A 567 -25.79 32.05 -20.64
N ALA A 568 -24.95 32.27 -19.62
CA ALA A 568 -23.59 31.77 -19.58
C ALA A 568 -23.50 30.24 -19.40
N LEU A 569 -24.41 29.64 -18.63
CA LEU A 569 -24.58 28.17 -18.59
C LEU A 569 -24.98 27.63 -19.97
N LYS A 570 -25.95 28.26 -20.65
CA LYS A 570 -26.45 27.85 -21.97
C LYS A 570 -25.39 27.99 -23.06
N ASP A 571 -24.58 29.06 -23.05
CA ASP A 571 -23.47 29.31 -23.96
C ASP A 571 -22.33 28.28 -23.80
N TRP A 572 -21.91 28.01 -22.56
CA TRP A 572 -20.95 26.95 -22.27
C TRP A 572 -21.48 25.56 -22.67
N GLU A 573 -22.78 25.32 -22.49
CA GLU A 573 -23.44 24.08 -22.91
C GLU A 573 -23.64 23.98 -24.43
N SER A 574 -23.82 25.09 -25.17
CA SER A 574 -23.95 25.06 -26.63
C SER A 574 -22.62 24.76 -27.31
N LYS A 575 -21.51 25.39 -26.90
CA LYS A 575 -20.18 25.07 -27.45
C LYS A 575 -19.75 23.62 -27.16
N SER A 576 -20.18 23.06 -26.03
CA SER A 576 -20.00 21.62 -25.73
C SER A 576 -20.83 20.66 -26.60
N ARG A 577 -21.81 21.17 -27.37
CA ARG A 577 -22.67 20.38 -28.26
C ARG A 577 -22.26 20.48 -29.72
N GLU A 578 -21.76 21.64 -30.15
CA GLU A 578 -21.29 21.85 -31.54
C GLU A 578 -20.11 20.93 -31.91
N GLU A 579 -19.31 20.49 -30.94
CA GLU A 579 -18.25 19.48 -31.12
C GLU A 579 -18.78 18.07 -31.51
N LYS A 580 -20.11 17.84 -31.48
CA LYS A 580 -20.73 16.53 -31.79
C LYS A 580 -21.89 16.56 -32.78
N THR A 581 -22.34 17.71 -33.28
CA THR A 581 -23.42 17.80 -34.29
C THR A 581 -23.01 17.37 -35.71
N SER A 582 -22.10 16.40 -35.83
CA SER A 582 -21.77 15.72 -37.08
C SER A 582 -22.41 14.32 -37.20
N ASP A 583 -22.81 13.66 -36.10
CA ASP A 583 -23.37 12.30 -36.12
C ASP A 583 -24.67 12.11 -35.32
N GLU A 584 -25.79 12.16 -36.07
CA GLU A 584 -27.08 11.46 -35.89
C GLU A 584 -28.05 11.80 -34.73
N ALA A 585 -29.36 11.61 -34.99
CA ALA A 585 -30.48 12.09 -34.17
C ALA A 585 -31.69 11.13 -34.13
N GLY A 586 -32.48 11.20 -33.03
CA GLY A 586 -33.78 10.53 -32.84
C GLY A 586 -33.73 9.25 -31.97
N GLY A 587 -34.72 8.90 -31.13
CA GLY A 587 -35.99 9.56 -30.77
C GLY A 587 -36.78 8.79 -29.68
N SER A 588 -37.92 9.36 -29.25
CA SER A 588 -39.02 8.86 -28.36
C SER A 588 -39.43 7.37 -28.55
N SER A 589 -40.18 6.64 -27.68
CA SER A 589 -40.59 6.67 -26.24
C SER A 589 -41.66 5.56 -26.01
N ALA A 590 -41.74 4.88 -24.84
CA ALA A 590 -42.99 4.32 -24.22
C ALA A 590 -42.73 3.39 -23.00
N GLN A 591 -43.59 3.45 -21.97
CA GLN A 591 -43.76 2.48 -20.85
C GLN A 591 -44.99 1.58 -21.11
N PRO A 592 -45.11 0.34 -20.56
CA PRO A 592 -45.56 0.03 -19.17
C PRO A 592 -44.88 -1.25 -18.54
N ALA A 593 -45.16 -1.75 -17.32
CA ALA A 593 -45.56 -1.16 -16.02
C ALA A 593 -45.41 -2.20 -14.85
N ILE A 594 -45.29 -1.68 -13.61
CA ILE A 594 -45.52 -2.23 -12.24
C ILE A 594 -45.55 -3.76 -11.97
N ALA A 595 -44.65 -4.20 -11.07
CA ALA A 595 -44.95 -5.16 -9.99
C ALA A 595 -44.01 -4.90 -8.77
N LEU A 596 -44.50 -5.01 -7.54
CA LEU A 596 -43.75 -4.73 -6.30
C LEU A 596 -42.86 -5.90 -5.86
N GLN A 597 -41.70 -5.65 -5.24
CA GLN A 597 -41.51 -5.92 -3.80
C GLN A 597 -40.25 -5.31 -3.17
N THR A 598 -40.28 -5.25 -1.84
CA THR A 598 -39.33 -4.66 -0.87
C THR A 598 -37.89 -5.18 -0.96
N GLY A 599 -36.92 -4.25 -0.93
CA GLY A 599 -35.48 -4.53 -0.98
C GLY A 599 -34.72 -4.30 0.34
N LEU A 600 -33.53 -4.91 0.45
CA LEU A 600 -32.67 -4.96 1.64
C LEU A 600 -32.09 -3.58 2.03
N GLY A 601 -32.46 -3.09 3.22
CA GLY A 601 -31.79 -1.97 3.89
C GLY A 601 -30.60 -2.36 4.79
N SER A 602 -30.24 -3.65 4.86
CA SER A 602 -29.47 -4.24 5.97
C SER A 602 -27.98 -4.48 5.73
N TYR A 603 -27.43 -4.19 4.53
CA TYR A 603 -26.03 -4.53 4.19
C TYR A 603 -25.12 -3.35 3.83
N THR A 604 -25.67 -2.15 3.64
CA THR A 604 -24.89 -0.96 3.97
C THR A 604 -24.80 -0.87 5.49
N GLN A 605 -23.66 -1.28 6.06
CA GLN A 605 -23.13 -0.52 7.19
C GLN A 605 -22.92 0.91 6.69
N GLN A 606 -23.95 1.75 6.83
CA GLN A 606 -23.82 3.18 6.71
C GLN A 606 -22.96 3.66 7.88
N ARG A 607 -21.63 3.47 7.76
CA ARG A 607 -20.70 4.37 8.42
C ARG A 607 -21.00 5.76 7.86
N LYS A 608 -21.79 6.53 8.62
CA LYS A 608 -22.02 7.95 8.40
C LYS A 608 -20.68 8.61 8.07
N PRO A 609 -20.64 9.58 7.13
CA PRO A 609 -19.38 10.19 6.68
C PRO A 609 -18.52 10.60 7.89
N ARG A 610 -17.30 10.06 7.96
CA ARG A 610 -16.47 10.09 9.16
C ARG A 610 -15.95 11.50 9.49
N GLU A 611 -16.67 12.23 10.33
CA GLU A 611 -16.10 13.35 11.10
C GLU A 611 -15.08 12.90 12.16
N ILE A 612 -14.87 11.58 12.28
CA ILE A 612 -13.87 10.91 13.12
C ILE A 612 -12.45 10.98 12.50
N HIS A 613 -12.31 11.42 11.24
CA HIS A 613 -11.07 11.36 10.46
C HIS A 613 -9.82 11.93 11.16
N ASP A 614 -9.98 12.98 11.98
CA ASP A 614 -8.89 13.59 12.76
C ASP A 614 -8.33 12.68 13.86
N VAL A 615 -9.18 11.89 14.53
CA VAL A 615 -8.73 11.02 15.64
C VAL A 615 -7.97 9.84 15.06
N ASP A 616 -8.53 9.17 14.05
CA ASP A 616 -7.89 8.03 13.38
C ASP A 616 -6.55 8.43 12.73
N THR A 617 -6.48 9.62 12.11
CA THR A 617 -5.23 10.12 11.52
C THR A 617 -4.19 10.53 12.57
N LEU A 618 -4.61 11.07 13.73
CA LEU A 618 -3.71 11.32 14.86
C LEU A 618 -3.22 10.02 15.49
N VAL A 619 -4.07 9.01 15.68
CA VAL A 619 -3.69 7.66 16.17
C VAL A 619 -2.71 7.00 15.20
N ALA A 620 -3.01 6.97 13.90
CA ALA A 620 -2.11 6.42 12.89
C ALA A 620 -0.77 7.16 12.83
N ARG A 621 -0.77 8.50 12.98
CA ARG A 621 0.45 9.31 13.04
C ARG A 621 1.25 9.05 14.33
N ALA A 622 0.59 8.88 15.49
CA ALA A 622 1.25 8.52 16.74
C ALA A 622 1.90 7.13 16.65
N ARG A 623 1.16 6.11 16.18
CA ARG A 623 1.69 4.77 15.90
C ARG A 623 2.89 4.81 14.95
N LYS A 624 2.84 5.64 13.90
CA LYS A 624 3.95 5.84 12.94
C LYS A 624 5.20 6.47 13.58
N HIS A 625 5.07 7.37 14.55
CA HIS A 625 6.23 7.89 15.30
C HIS A 625 6.78 6.89 16.31
N LEU A 626 5.90 6.12 16.97
CA LEU A 626 6.28 5.06 17.90
C LEU A 626 7.11 3.96 17.17
N LEU A 627 6.64 3.54 15.98
CA LEU A 627 7.37 2.62 15.08
C LEU A 627 8.72 3.16 14.56
N ARG A 628 8.95 4.48 14.61
CA ARG A 628 10.23 5.12 14.25
C ARG A 628 11.19 5.25 15.43
N GLY A 629 10.73 4.98 16.66
CA GLY A 629 11.48 5.25 17.90
C GLY A 629 11.36 6.69 18.39
N ASP A 630 10.52 7.52 17.77
CA ASP A 630 10.28 8.93 18.16
C ASP A 630 9.28 9.01 19.34
N SER A 631 9.57 8.34 20.46
CA SER A 631 8.58 8.17 21.54
C SER A 631 8.06 9.50 22.12
N LEU A 632 8.90 10.53 22.20
CA LEU A 632 8.51 11.89 22.63
C LEU A 632 7.44 12.53 21.70
N ALA A 633 7.60 12.37 20.39
CA ALA A 633 6.63 12.86 19.41
C ALA A 633 5.37 11.99 19.42
N ALA A 634 5.51 10.68 19.60
CA ALA A 634 4.40 9.75 19.75
C ALA A 634 3.50 10.11 20.95
N VAL A 635 4.07 10.40 22.14
CA VAL A 635 3.31 10.87 23.32
C VAL A 635 2.51 12.13 22.99
N GLY A 636 3.14 13.16 22.41
CA GLY A 636 2.47 14.43 22.12
C GLY A 636 1.30 14.30 21.14
N ILE A 637 1.43 13.43 20.13
CA ILE A 637 0.39 13.19 19.13
C ILE A 637 -0.71 12.27 19.71
N ALA A 638 -0.34 11.22 20.45
CA ALA A 638 -1.28 10.33 21.13
C ALA A 638 -2.11 11.06 22.19
N TYR A 639 -1.49 11.97 22.96
CA TYR A 639 -2.18 12.85 23.90
C TYR A 639 -3.20 13.74 23.18
N LYS A 640 -2.85 14.30 22.02
CA LYS A 640 -3.79 15.09 21.21
C LYS A 640 -4.97 14.21 20.73
N ALA A 641 -4.71 12.99 20.27
CA ALA A 641 -5.75 12.05 19.88
C ALA A 641 -6.72 11.75 21.04
N ALA A 642 -6.20 11.39 22.22
CA ALA A 642 -6.99 11.05 23.40
C ALA A 642 -7.83 12.22 23.93
N VAL A 643 -7.28 13.45 23.95
CA VAL A 643 -8.05 14.65 24.33
C VAL A 643 -9.10 14.99 23.28
N THR A 644 -8.78 14.90 21.98
CA THR A 644 -9.75 15.19 20.91
C THR A 644 -10.90 14.18 20.90
N SER A 645 -10.63 12.88 21.12
CA SER A 645 -11.67 11.86 21.21
C SER A 645 -12.56 12.05 22.45
N LEU A 646 -11.97 12.31 23.63
CA LEU A 646 -12.75 12.57 24.86
C LEU A 646 -13.61 13.84 24.76
N LYS A 647 -13.09 14.91 24.15
CA LYS A 647 -13.87 16.13 23.90
C LYS A 647 -15.08 15.89 22.99
N LYS A 648 -14.88 15.16 21.88
CA LYS A 648 -15.97 14.80 20.96
C LYS A 648 -17.04 13.93 21.66
N LEU A 649 -16.60 12.95 22.46
CA LEU A 649 -17.49 12.07 23.24
C LEU A 649 -18.31 12.83 24.30
N LEU A 650 -17.72 13.83 24.96
CA LEU A 650 -18.37 14.57 26.05
C LEU A 650 -19.16 15.80 25.60
N GLY A 651 -18.91 16.30 24.39
CA GLY A 651 -19.46 17.55 23.88
C GLY A 651 -18.75 18.80 24.40
N GLU A 652 -17.48 18.72 24.79
CA GLU A 652 -16.75 19.82 25.45
C GLU A 652 -15.64 20.43 24.57
N GLU A 653 -15.69 21.74 24.36
CA GLU A 653 -14.66 22.46 23.57
C GLU A 653 -13.30 22.55 24.27
N LYS A 654 -13.28 22.58 25.61
CA LYS A 654 -12.10 22.91 26.46
C LYS A 654 -12.03 21.98 27.67
N GLY A 655 -10.81 21.63 28.07
CA GLY A 655 -10.53 20.68 29.17
C GLY A 655 -9.18 19.97 28.96
N HIS A 656 -8.53 19.58 30.05
CA HIS A 656 -7.32 18.74 30.04
C HIS A 656 -7.68 17.26 30.27
N LEU A 657 -6.73 16.35 30.03
CA LEU A 657 -6.98 14.91 30.11
C LEU A 657 -7.55 14.44 31.47
N PRO A 658 -7.11 14.95 32.65
CA PRO A 658 -7.68 14.55 33.94
C PRO A 658 -9.15 14.97 34.09
N ASP A 659 -9.47 16.23 33.76
CA ASP A 659 -10.82 16.78 33.88
C ASP A 659 -11.82 16.03 32.98
N LEU A 660 -11.41 15.75 31.74
CA LEU A 660 -12.20 14.98 30.77
C LEU A 660 -12.34 13.51 31.18
N ALA A 661 -11.30 12.91 31.78
CA ALA A 661 -11.38 11.54 32.26
C ALA A 661 -12.30 11.40 33.48
N ALA A 662 -12.27 12.36 34.42
CA ALA A 662 -13.19 12.40 35.55
C ALA A 662 -14.66 12.48 35.09
N LYS A 663 -14.98 13.42 34.20
CA LYS A 663 -16.33 13.54 33.60
C LYS A 663 -16.77 12.30 32.80
N ALA A 664 -15.84 11.65 32.09
CA ALA A 664 -16.13 10.41 31.38
C ALA A 664 -16.37 9.22 32.33
N ALA A 665 -15.74 9.20 33.51
CA ALA A 665 -16.01 8.23 34.56
C ALA A 665 -17.36 8.51 35.26
N GLU A 666 -17.68 9.78 35.54
CA GLU A 666 -18.97 10.22 36.11
C GLU A 666 -20.16 9.86 35.19
N ARG A 667 -20.01 10.03 33.87
CA ARG A 667 -21.00 9.59 32.88
C ARG A 667 -21.02 8.06 32.64
N GLY A 668 -20.23 7.28 33.38
CA GLY A 668 -20.17 5.81 33.24
C GLY A 668 -19.53 5.30 31.95
N VAL A 669 -18.94 6.18 31.15
CA VAL A 669 -18.45 5.89 29.79
C VAL A 669 -17.12 5.13 29.80
N LEU A 670 -16.19 5.49 30.68
CA LEU A 670 -14.84 4.92 30.72
C LEU A 670 -14.35 4.58 32.12
N LYS A 671 -13.87 3.35 32.29
CA LYS A 671 -13.12 2.91 33.48
C LYS A 671 -11.65 3.31 33.36
N ILE A 672 -11.37 4.58 33.62
CA ILE A 672 -10.00 5.12 33.75
C ILE A 672 -9.90 5.69 35.16
N SER A 673 -8.86 5.30 35.90
CA SER A 673 -8.61 5.92 37.20
C SER A 673 -8.14 7.37 37.01
N GLU A 674 -8.59 8.28 37.88
CA GLU A 674 -8.12 9.68 37.82
C GLU A 674 -6.59 9.76 37.97
N GLU A 675 -6.00 8.82 38.73
CA GLU A 675 -4.56 8.65 38.85
C GLU A 675 -3.86 8.32 37.52
N GLU A 676 -4.42 7.43 36.68
CA GLU A 676 -3.87 7.14 35.36
C GLU A 676 -3.95 8.36 34.44
N ALA A 677 -5.08 9.07 34.45
CA ALA A 677 -5.23 10.29 33.64
C ALA A 677 -4.22 11.38 34.07
N ARG A 678 -3.99 11.54 35.37
CA ARG A 678 -2.94 12.42 35.93
C ARG A 678 -1.52 11.95 35.55
N LYS A 679 -1.23 10.64 35.59
CA LYS A 679 0.07 10.06 35.18
C LYS A 679 0.33 10.28 33.68
N LEU A 680 -0.64 10.06 32.80
CA LEU A 680 -0.51 10.29 31.36
C LEU A 680 -0.43 11.78 30.99
N TYR A 681 -1.09 12.66 31.76
CA TYR A 681 -0.92 14.10 31.64
C TYR A 681 0.50 14.55 32.01
N ALA A 682 1.04 14.04 33.12
CA ALA A 682 2.42 14.30 33.54
C ALA A 682 3.44 13.80 32.49
N ALA A 683 3.24 12.61 31.93
CA ALA A 683 4.10 12.06 30.86
C ALA A 683 4.14 12.96 29.61
N ASN A 684 3.04 13.62 29.24
CA ASN A 684 3.03 14.59 28.12
C ASN A 684 3.80 15.89 28.46
N ILE A 685 3.76 16.36 29.71
CA ILE A 685 4.57 17.51 30.16
C ILE A 685 6.06 17.13 30.15
N GLU A 686 6.39 15.95 30.65
CA GLU A 686 7.76 15.41 30.66
C GLU A 686 8.27 15.18 29.23
N ALA A 687 7.46 14.63 28.32
CA ALA A 687 7.80 14.48 26.91
C ALA A 687 8.12 15.82 26.23
N LYS A 688 7.37 16.88 26.52
CA LYS A 688 7.65 18.24 26.01
C LYS A 688 8.96 18.80 26.57
N ARG A 689 9.25 18.59 27.86
CA ARG A 689 10.51 19.00 28.49
C ARG A 689 11.71 18.26 27.90
N LEU A 690 11.62 16.93 27.78
CA LEU A 690 12.65 16.09 27.15
C LEU A 690 12.84 16.45 25.68
N SER A 691 11.77 16.73 24.93
CA SER A 691 11.86 17.19 23.54
C SER A 691 12.60 18.51 23.40
N LYS A 692 12.45 19.43 24.36
CA LYS A 692 13.23 20.67 24.40
C LYS A 692 14.71 20.39 24.70
N GLN A 693 15.00 19.51 25.66
CA GLN A 693 16.38 19.10 25.97
C GLN A 693 17.08 18.41 24.79
N VAL A 694 16.37 17.63 23.96
CA VAL A 694 16.90 17.07 22.70
C VAL A 694 17.21 18.16 21.68
N ALA A 695 16.35 19.17 21.55
CA ALA A 695 16.60 20.32 20.67
C ALA A 695 17.82 21.15 21.14
N ASP A 696 18.01 21.24 22.46
CA ASP A 696 19.19 21.85 23.11
C ASP A 696 20.43 20.91 23.09
N GLY A 697 20.38 19.77 22.40
CA GLY A 697 21.50 18.86 22.15
C GLY A 697 21.79 17.83 23.26
N GLN A 698 20.97 17.73 24.30
CA GLN A 698 21.15 16.76 25.38
C GLN A 698 20.60 15.37 25.02
N PRO A 699 21.32 14.27 25.32
CA PRO A 699 20.83 12.93 25.08
C PRO A 699 19.78 12.53 26.12
N VAL A 700 18.63 12.01 25.66
CA VAL A 700 17.59 11.42 26.51
C VAL A 700 17.95 9.97 26.83
N SER A 701 17.77 9.55 28.08
CA SER A 701 18.13 8.18 28.52
C SER A 701 17.23 7.13 27.87
N GLU A 702 17.71 5.88 27.80
CA GLU A 702 16.90 4.78 27.26
C GLU A 702 15.71 4.43 28.17
N GLU A 703 15.84 4.65 29.49
CA GLU A 703 14.75 4.49 30.45
C GLU A 703 13.64 5.52 30.21
N ASP A 704 13.98 6.79 29.96
CA ASP A 704 13.00 7.82 29.60
C ASP A 704 12.32 7.48 28.27
N ARG A 705 13.09 7.07 27.25
CA ARG A 705 12.54 6.70 25.95
C ARG A 705 11.55 5.55 26.04
N LYS A 706 11.83 4.55 26.88
CA LYS A 706 10.95 3.41 27.13
C LYS A 706 9.69 3.85 27.88
N ARG A 707 9.83 4.58 28.99
CA ARG A 707 8.68 5.13 29.75
C ARG A 707 7.75 5.98 28.87
N MET A 708 8.32 6.77 27.95
CA MET A 708 7.55 7.56 26.99
C MET A 708 6.91 6.71 25.88
N ALA A 709 7.51 5.60 25.47
CA ALA A 709 6.88 4.66 24.55
C ALA A 709 5.65 3.99 25.21
N ASP A 710 5.82 3.48 26.42
CA ASP A 710 4.75 2.86 27.21
C ASP A 710 3.58 3.85 27.43
N ALA A 711 3.89 5.12 27.78
CA ALA A 711 2.89 6.18 27.91
C ALA A 711 2.18 6.53 26.59
N ALA A 712 2.88 6.48 25.45
CA ALA A 712 2.28 6.70 24.14
C ALA A 712 1.32 5.55 23.75
N GLU A 713 1.67 4.29 24.03
CA GLU A 713 0.79 3.14 23.79
C GLU A 713 -0.49 3.23 24.64
N LEU A 714 -0.39 3.61 25.92
CA LEU A 714 -1.56 3.81 26.78
C LEU A 714 -2.47 4.95 26.28
N LEU A 715 -1.90 6.04 25.78
CA LEU A 715 -2.66 7.15 25.17
C LEU A 715 -3.31 6.78 23.83
N ILE A 716 -2.66 5.94 23.02
CA ILE A 716 -3.24 5.39 21.78
C ILE A 716 -4.42 4.45 22.12
N SER A 717 -4.20 3.50 23.04
CA SER A 717 -5.24 2.59 23.54
C SER A 717 -6.42 3.34 24.16
N LEU A 718 -6.18 4.49 24.79
CA LEU A 718 -7.23 5.37 25.29
C LEU A 718 -8.04 5.98 24.13
N ALA A 719 -7.38 6.62 23.15
CA ALA A 719 -8.06 7.22 22.00
C ALA A 719 -8.89 6.22 21.20
N GLU A 720 -8.36 5.01 20.99
CA GLU A 720 -9.05 3.92 20.29
C GLU A 720 -10.26 3.40 21.06
N ARG A 721 -10.16 3.20 22.39
CA ARG A 721 -11.31 2.80 23.22
C ARG A 721 -12.41 3.88 23.25
N VAL A 722 -12.05 5.15 23.31
CA VAL A 722 -13.00 6.27 23.25
C VAL A 722 -13.72 6.28 21.89
N ALA A 723 -12.98 6.09 20.79
CA ALA A 723 -13.57 6.04 19.45
C ALA A 723 -14.56 4.87 19.29
N VAL A 724 -14.17 3.65 19.67
CA VAL A 724 -15.05 2.46 19.63
C VAL A 724 -16.29 2.65 20.50
N PHE A 725 -16.16 3.25 21.70
CA PHE A 725 -17.31 3.50 22.56
C PHE A 725 -18.27 4.55 21.95
N SER A 726 -17.74 5.58 21.27
CA SER A 726 -18.56 6.55 20.55
C SER A 726 -19.31 5.94 19.36
N GLU A 727 -18.74 4.92 18.69
CA GLU A 727 -19.46 4.12 17.69
C GLU A 727 -20.63 3.35 18.36
N THR A 728 -20.39 2.68 19.50
CA THR A 728 -21.46 1.90 20.18
C THR A 728 -22.61 2.73 20.76
N LEU A 729 -22.36 3.96 21.23
CA LEU A 729 -23.44 4.86 21.69
C LEU A 729 -24.31 5.36 20.54
N ALA A 730 -23.72 5.61 19.37
CA ALA A 730 -24.46 6.03 18.19
C ALA A 730 -25.46 4.95 17.72
N ASP A 731 -25.05 3.68 17.78
CA ASP A 731 -25.89 2.54 17.43
C ASP A 731 -27.03 2.29 18.45
N GLN A 732 -26.80 2.58 19.74
CA GLN A 732 -27.83 2.44 20.78
C GLN A 732 -28.93 3.51 20.66
N ASN A 733 -28.58 4.78 20.45
CA ASN A 733 -29.58 5.84 20.27
C ASN A 733 -30.44 5.61 19.01
N LEU A 734 -29.84 5.09 17.93
CA LEU A 734 -30.56 4.66 16.72
C LEU A 734 -31.51 3.47 16.97
N SER A 735 -31.26 2.66 18.00
CA SER A 735 -32.13 1.54 18.37
C SER A 735 -33.36 2.02 19.13
N GLU A 736 -33.21 3.02 20.01
CA GLU A 736 -34.32 3.58 20.79
C GLU A 736 -35.27 4.41 19.93
N GLU A 737 -34.76 5.26 19.03
CA GLU A 737 -35.59 6.05 18.09
C GLU A 737 -36.47 5.17 17.18
N VAL A 738 -36.01 3.98 16.78
CA VAL A 738 -36.80 3.02 15.98
C VAL A 738 -37.85 2.26 16.82
N SER A 739 -37.76 2.32 18.14
CA SER A 739 -38.72 1.71 19.07
C SER A 739 -39.69 2.70 19.73
N GLY A 740 -39.54 4.00 19.46
CA GLY A 740 -40.29 5.08 20.12
C GLY A 740 -41.67 5.40 19.50
N ASP A 741 -41.91 5.05 18.24
CA ASP A 741 -43.21 5.17 17.58
C ASP A 741 -44.00 3.85 17.72
N GLY A 742 -44.71 3.71 18.85
CA GLY A 742 -45.59 2.58 19.18
C GLY A 742 -46.89 3.03 19.84
#